data_AF-A0A915YE24-F1
#
_entry.id   AF-A0A915YE24-F1
#
_cell.length_a   1.000
_cell.length_b   1.000
_cell.length_c   1.000
_cell.angle_alpha   90.00
_cell.angle_beta   90.00
_cell.angle_gamma   90.00
#
_symmetry.space_group_name_H-M   'P 1'
#
loop_
_entity.id
_entity.type
_entity.pdbx_description
1 polymer ?
#
loop_
_entity_poly.entity_id
_entity_poly.type
_entity_poly.pdbx_seq_one_letter_code
_entity_poly.pdbx_strand_id
1 'polypeptide(L)'
;MLPTILMVLGIGLLVILIGFFLLVARAHRKVPQGKALIRTGFGGAKVALDSGMFVIPILHKVEEMDISLKTIEVHRAGSEGLICKDNMRADIKVVFFVRVNKDKDHVVEVAQTIGCLRASEQATLNSLFDAKFSEALKTVGKGFDFVDLYTEREEFKKGILQTIGTDLNGYILDDCAIDYLEQTSLADLDQKNILDAQGIKKIEELTSKEQESTNQIRRKREQVIKEQDVEAKKNILRLEKQQIEEEQKQKREIAELTTEQENAAKQVVISKNLETELIQKQSEQKLGEAEEDKQRQIILARLNKEELEKVQQQLVQTEEQKAIENREKVVGIAKIEKEKILEENKRDIQVIIKERKAEEKKTVEEDQKIEDVKQIAAAERSRKVAEIEASKEAEMQKILQTRKAEADKLSAEVKAQQVVIEADAKKAASQKEAEARKISAEALAAEEATVGLAEADVMKAKAEAKEMEGTTEANILQKKAEAESKAIQLKAEAERVKGLAEAEVVKEKGNIDATVTEQKGLAEAKVIEQKLSSEAKGIEAKANAMKLLDGVGKDHEEFKLKLAQQKDIKLAEIQAQLGIAESQARVLAAALQQAKIDIVGGETKFFDSIINAINKGKSIDRMIGNSDNLQAIKGALLGNGDDNLIARIGSFVDHYGISSESVKNLTLSALLSKIYAKATGDDKDVVMSLIETVSRLGMGGEDAGKLL
;
A
#
# COMPACT_ATOMS: atom_id res chain seq x y z
N MET A 1 -53.00 15.41 100.52
CA MET A 1 -53.90 15.96 99.48
C MET A 1 -53.17 16.86 98.48
N LEU A 2 -52.66 18.04 98.84
CA LEU A 2 -51.90 18.87 97.87
C LEU A 2 -50.69 18.18 97.20
N PRO A 3 -49.73 17.57 97.93
CA PRO A 3 -48.52 17.01 97.29
C PRO A 3 -48.85 15.84 96.35
N THR A 4 -49.86 15.03 96.68
CA THR A 4 -50.35 13.94 95.83
C THR A 4 -51.01 14.44 94.55
N ILE A 5 -51.71 15.58 94.58
CA ILE A 5 -52.33 16.19 93.38
C ILE A 5 -51.25 16.78 92.45
N LEU A 6 -50.26 17.48 93.03
CA LEU A 6 -49.10 17.99 92.28
C LEU A 6 -48.28 16.87 91.62
N MET A 7 -48.09 15.74 92.30
CA MET A 7 -47.41 14.58 91.75
C MET A 7 -48.19 13.95 90.58
N VAL A 8 -49.52 13.81 90.69
CA VAL A 8 -50.36 13.29 89.60
C VAL A 8 -50.39 14.24 88.40
N LEU A 9 -50.46 15.55 88.61
CA LEU A 9 -50.36 16.56 87.53
C LEU A 9 -48.98 16.53 86.85
N GLY A 10 -47.90 16.42 87.63
CA GLY A 10 -46.53 16.30 87.10
C GLY A 10 -46.33 15.04 86.25
N ILE A 11 -46.84 13.89 86.72
CA ILE A 11 -46.80 12.63 85.97
C ILE A 11 -47.68 12.73 84.70
N GLY A 12 -48.87 13.33 84.79
CA GLY A 12 -49.75 13.54 83.64
C GLY A 12 -49.10 14.42 82.56
N LEU A 13 -48.47 15.53 82.96
CA LEU A 13 -47.71 16.41 82.06
C LEU A 13 -46.53 15.65 81.41
N LEU A 14 -45.80 14.85 82.20
CA LEU A 14 -44.68 14.03 81.71
C LEU A 14 -45.14 13.00 80.67
N VAL A 15 -46.26 12.31 80.90
CA VAL A 15 -46.85 11.34 79.96
C VAL A 15 -47.30 12.02 78.67
N ILE A 16 -47.89 13.21 78.74
CA ILE A 16 -48.25 14.02 77.56
C ILE A 16 -46.98 14.45 76.79
N LEU A 17 -45.93 14.88 77.48
CA LEU A 17 -44.64 15.23 76.88
C LEU A 17 -43.98 14.05 76.18
N ILE A 18 -43.92 12.88 76.84
CA ILE A 18 -43.37 11.65 76.26
C ILE A 18 -44.22 11.20 75.06
N GLY A 19 -45.56 11.25 75.17
CA GLY A 19 -46.47 10.96 74.07
C GLY A 19 -46.26 11.89 72.86
N PHE A 20 -46.07 13.19 73.11
CA PHE A 20 -45.73 14.17 72.07
C PHE A 20 -44.39 13.87 71.41
N PHE A 21 -43.33 13.59 72.19
CA PHE A 21 -42.02 13.20 71.64
C PHE A 21 -42.08 11.90 70.83
N LEU A 22 -42.85 10.90 71.26
CA LEU A 22 -43.07 9.67 70.50
C LEU A 22 -43.85 9.91 69.20
N LEU A 23 -44.82 10.82 69.21
CA LEU A 23 -45.58 11.22 68.01
C LEU A 23 -44.67 11.94 67.01
N VAL A 24 -43.85 12.89 67.48
CA VAL A 24 -42.82 13.59 66.68
C VAL A 24 -41.79 12.61 66.11
N ALA A 25 -41.28 11.67 66.92
CA ALA A 25 -40.33 10.66 66.49
C ALA A 25 -40.93 9.71 65.43
N ARG A 26 -42.20 9.30 65.58
CA ARG A 26 -42.92 8.46 64.61
C ARG A 26 -43.29 9.22 63.33
N ALA A 27 -43.47 10.54 63.41
CA ALA A 27 -43.76 11.40 62.27
C ALA A 27 -42.51 11.69 61.42
N HIS A 28 -41.30 11.62 61.97
CA HIS A 28 -40.07 11.84 61.20
C HIS A 28 -39.64 10.57 60.44
N ARG A 29 -39.99 10.47 59.15
CA ARG A 29 -39.47 9.41 58.26
C ARG A 29 -38.10 9.78 57.68
N LYS A 30 -37.17 8.82 57.69
CA LYS A 30 -35.90 8.90 56.94
C LYS A 30 -36.11 8.35 55.53
N VAL A 31 -35.44 8.94 54.55
CA VAL A 31 -35.43 8.46 53.15
C VAL A 31 -34.28 7.45 53.00
N PRO A 32 -34.49 6.27 52.39
CA PRO A 32 -33.39 5.38 52.02
C PRO A 32 -32.69 5.89 50.76
N GLN A 33 -31.36 5.72 50.69
CA GLN A 33 -30.54 6.12 49.55
C GLN A 33 -31.07 5.52 48.23
N GLY A 34 -31.06 6.32 47.17
CA GLY A 34 -31.59 5.93 45.85
C GLY A 34 -33.11 6.02 45.69
N LYS A 35 -33.86 6.48 46.71
CA LYS A 35 -35.30 6.77 46.61
C LYS A 35 -35.62 8.23 46.91
N ALA A 36 -36.79 8.68 46.46
CA ALA A 36 -37.44 9.89 46.91
C ALA A 36 -38.69 9.54 47.75
N LEU A 37 -38.91 10.25 48.86
CA LEU A 37 -40.19 10.25 49.57
C LEU A 37 -41.05 11.43 49.11
N ILE A 38 -42.23 11.11 48.59
CA ILE A 38 -43.23 12.08 48.15
C ILE A 38 -44.37 12.07 49.16
N ARG A 39 -44.61 13.22 49.80
CA ARG A 39 -45.66 13.42 50.79
C ARG A 39 -46.77 14.27 50.18
N THR A 40 -47.98 13.73 50.10
CA THR A 40 -49.19 14.40 49.60
C THR A 40 -50.21 14.59 50.72
N GLY A 41 -51.10 15.58 50.59
CA GLY A 41 -52.11 15.93 51.62
C GLY A 41 -52.03 17.40 52.04
N PHE A 42 -52.29 17.68 53.32
CA PHE A 42 -52.30 19.05 53.84
C PHE A 42 -50.97 19.79 53.58
N GLY A 43 -51.07 21.01 53.04
CA GLY A 43 -49.90 21.81 52.62
C GLY A 43 -49.19 21.34 51.34
N GLY A 44 -49.90 20.60 50.46
CA GLY A 44 -49.44 20.25 49.11
C GLY A 44 -48.41 19.11 49.04
N ALA A 45 -48.04 18.74 47.81
CA ALA A 45 -46.98 17.78 47.54
C ALA A 45 -45.62 18.33 48.00
N LYS A 46 -44.84 17.53 48.74
CA LYS A 46 -43.44 17.83 49.07
C LYS A 46 -42.58 16.59 48.85
N VAL A 47 -41.34 16.81 48.42
CA VAL A 47 -40.35 15.77 48.10
C VAL A 47 -39.15 15.88 49.05
N ALA A 48 -38.66 14.74 49.51
CA ALA A 48 -37.39 14.63 50.21
C ALA A 48 -36.55 13.48 49.62
N LEU A 49 -35.23 13.72 49.54
CA LEU A 49 -34.25 12.87 48.87
C LEU A 49 -33.20 12.42 49.91
N ASP A 50 -32.28 13.32 50.28
CA ASP A 50 -31.24 13.02 51.26
C ASP A 50 -31.62 13.41 52.71
N SER A 51 -32.65 14.26 52.88
CA SER A 51 -33.16 14.71 54.18
C SER A 51 -34.34 13.87 54.65
N GLY A 52 -34.49 13.66 55.96
CA GLY A 52 -35.76 13.16 56.50
C GLY A 52 -36.93 14.12 56.27
N MET A 53 -38.17 13.61 56.33
CA MET A 53 -39.39 14.43 56.21
C MET A 53 -40.35 14.19 57.37
N PHE A 54 -40.98 15.26 57.85
CA PHE A 54 -42.04 15.20 58.83
C PHE A 54 -43.40 14.87 58.18
N VAL A 55 -44.02 13.79 58.65
CA VAL A 55 -45.21 13.15 58.09
C VAL A 55 -46.20 12.91 59.22
N ILE A 56 -47.33 13.61 59.21
CA ILE A 56 -48.40 13.43 60.18
C ILE A 56 -49.34 12.35 59.59
N PRO A 57 -49.44 11.14 60.16
CA PRO A 57 -50.10 10.00 59.50
C PRO A 57 -51.60 10.19 59.18
N ILE A 58 -52.25 11.16 59.85
CA ILE A 58 -53.67 11.48 59.65
C ILE A 58 -53.88 12.50 58.52
N LEU A 59 -52.92 13.40 58.30
CA LEU A 59 -53.05 14.52 57.34
C LEU A 59 -52.31 14.27 56.02
N HIS A 60 -51.32 13.38 56.02
CA HIS A 60 -50.38 13.20 54.92
C HIS A 60 -50.25 11.73 54.51
N LYS A 61 -50.42 11.44 53.21
CA LYS A 61 -50.00 10.17 52.60
C LYS A 61 -48.53 10.28 52.20
N VAL A 62 -47.80 9.17 52.24
CA VAL A 62 -46.41 9.08 51.76
C VAL A 62 -46.29 7.94 50.78
N GLU A 63 -45.63 8.22 49.66
CA GLU A 63 -45.29 7.26 48.63
C GLU A 63 -43.78 7.31 48.40
N GLU A 64 -43.18 6.15 48.14
CA GLU A 64 -41.77 6.05 47.79
C GLU A 64 -41.66 5.93 46.26
N MET A 65 -40.72 6.64 45.67
CA MET A 65 -40.37 6.51 44.25
C MET A 65 -38.89 6.16 44.14
N ASP A 66 -38.56 5.18 43.31
CA ASP A 66 -37.18 4.82 43.02
C ASP A 66 -36.60 5.78 41.97
N ILE A 67 -35.48 6.43 42.31
CA ILE A 67 -34.78 7.40 41.47
C ILE A 67 -33.42 6.86 41.00
N SER A 68 -33.17 5.56 41.19
CA SER A 68 -32.00 4.88 40.64
C SER A 68 -32.04 4.79 39.12
N LEU A 69 -30.87 4.57 38.54
CA LEU A 69 -30.65 4.45 37.10
C LEU A 69 -31.21 3.13 36.56
N LYS A 70 -32.00 3.23 35.48
CA LYS A 70 -32.65 2.13 34.75
C LYS A 70 -32.14 2.07 33.32
N THR A 71 -32.22 0.89 32.71
CA THR A 71 -31.68 0.60 31.36
C THR A 71 -32.80 0.32 30.39
N ILE A 72 -33.04 1.21 29.43
CA ILE A 72 -33.97 1.00 28.31
C ILE A 72 -33.16 0.48 27.12
N GLU A 73 -33.45 -0.73 26.64
CA GLU A 73 -32.82 -1.27 25.44
C GLU A 73 -33.69 -1.00 24.22
N VAL A 74 -33.12 -0.39 23.19
CA VAL A 74 -33.74 -0.23 21.86
C VAL A 74 -33.00 -1.10 20.87
N HIS A 75 -33.73 -1.96 20.18
CA HIS A 75 -33.21 -2.93 19.22
C HIS A 75 -33.76 -2.60 17.83
N ARG A 76 -32.89 -2.49 16.82
CA ARG A 76 -33.28 -2.26 15.43
C ARG A 76 -32.46 -3.19 14.53
N ALA A 77 -33.12 -4.09 13.82
CA ALA A 77 -32.46 -5.08 12.97
C ALA A 77 -33.31 -5.41 11.72
N GLY A 78 -32.67 -5.94 10.68
CA GLY A 78 -33.34 -6.37 9.46
C GLY A 78 -34.04 -5.21 8.74
N SER A 79 -35.31 -5.41 8.39
CA SER A 79 -36.14 -4.38 7.74
C SER A 79 -36.40 -3.13 8.58
N GLU A 80 -36.20 -3.20 9.90
CA GLU A 80 -36.22 -2.05 10.82
C GLU A 80 -34.83 -1.50 11.15
N GLY A 81 -33.77 -2.03 10.53
CA GLY A 81 -32.39 -1.57 10.68
C GLY A 81 -32.21 -0.09 10.38
N LEU A 82 -31.25 0.53 11.06
CA LEU A 82 -30.94 1.95 11.00
C LEU A 82 -30.40 2.33 9.61
N ILE A 83 -31.07 3.26 8.93
CA ILE A 83 -30.67 3.72 7.59
C ILE A 83 -29.61 4.82 7.71
N CYS A 84 -28.41 4.53 7.23
CA CYS A 84 -27.27 5.45 7.22
C CYS A 84 -27.38 6.45 6.06
N LYS A 85 -26.50 7.47 6.06
CA LYS A 85 -26.43 8.52 5.04
C LYS A 85 -26.23 7.96 3.63
N ASP A 86 -25.27 7.04 3.47
CA ASP A 86 -24.98 6.22 2.27
C ASP A 86 -26.09 5.24 1.83
N ASN A 87 -27.21 5.17 2.57
CA ASN A 87 -28.33 4.24 2.41
C ASN A 87 -28.00 2.76 2.70
N MET A 88 -26.85 2.45 3.30
CA MET A 88 -26.65 1.15 3.93
C MET A 88 -27.49 1.07 5.22
N ARG A 89 -27.90 -0.16 5.58
CA ARG A 89 -28.58 -0.42 6.85
C ARG A 89 -27.64 -1.06 7.86
N ALA A 90 -27.75 -0.58 9.10
CA ALA A 90 -27.07 -1.13 10.25
C ALA A 90 -28.08 -1.76 11.21
N ASP A 91 -27.79 -3.00 11.62
CA ASP A 91 -28.44 -3.63 12.76
C ASP A 91 -27.75 -3.12 14.02
N ILE A 92 -28.52 -2.50 14.93
CA ILE A 92 -27.99 -1.81 16.10
C ILE A 92 -28.81 -2.13 17.36
N LYS A 93 -28.12 -2.36 18.47
CA LYS A 93 -28.70 -2.43 19.81
C LYS A 93 -28.09 -1.32 20.67
N VAL A 94 -28.93 -0.45 21.23
CA VAL A 94 -28.50 0.66 22.08
C VAL A 94 -29.19 0.59 23.44
N VAL A 95 -28.40 0.69 24.51
CA VAL A 95 -28.84 0.75 25.90
C VAL A 95 -28.78 2.18 26.39
N PHE A 96 -29.92 2.71 26.81
CA PHE A 96 -30.09 4.06 27.34
C PHE A 96 -30.21 4.02 28.86
N PHE A 97 -29.40 4.82 29.54
CA PHE A 97 -29.37 4.90 31.01
C PHE A 97 -30.22 6.08 31.49
N VAL A 98 -31.45 5.80 31.91
CA VAL A 98 -32.45 6.82 32.28
C VAL A 98 -32.72 6.77 33.78
N ARG A 99 -32.90 7.94 34.40
CA ARG A 99 -33.34 8.09 35.79
C ARG A 99 -34.27 9.29 35.93
N VAL A 100 -35.01 9.36 37.03
CA VAL A 100 -35.75 10.59 37.37
C VAL A 100 -34.74 11.67 37.76
N ASN A 101 -34.98 12.92 37.38
CA ASN A 101 -34.16 14.03 37.83
C ASN A 101 -34.30 14.20 39.37
N LYS A 102 -33.23 14.64 40.05
CA LYS A 102 -33.22 14.82 41.51
C LYS A 102 -33.86 16.14 41.95
N ASP A 103 -34.26 17.02 41.03
CA ASP A 103 -34.97 18.23 41.38
C ASP A 103 -36.40 17.93 41.85
N LYS A 104 -36.82 18.66 42.89
CA LYS A 104 -38.07 18.37 43.61
C LYS A 104 -39.30 18.51 42.71
N ASP A 105 -39.28 19.48 41.80
CA ASP A 105 -40.42 19.79 40.95
C ASP A 105 -40.62 18.70 39.89
N HIS A 106 -39.55 18.26 39.23
CA HIS A 106 -39.56 17.11 38.31
C HIS A 106 -39.96 15.79 38.98
N VAL A 107 -39.56 15.57 40.24
CA VAL A 107 -40.04 14.41 41.01
C VAL A 107 -41.56 14.48 41.25
N VAL A 108 -42.13 15.66 41.52
CA VAL A 108 -43.59 15.83 41.64
C VAL A 108 -44.29 15.64 40.29
N GLU A 109 -43.73 16.18 39.21
CA GLU A 109 -44.24 16.06 37.84
C GLU A 109 -44.38 14.60 37.39
N VAL A 110 -43.29 13.81 37.52
CA VAL A 110 -43.29 12.37 37.21
C VAL A 110 -44.28 11.61 38.09
N ALA A 111 -44.32 11.93 39.38
CA ALA A 111 -45.24 11.30 40.33
C ALA A 111 -46.72 11.60 40.04
N GLN A 112 -47.04 12.79 39.50
CA GLN A 112 -48.41 13.15 39.09
C GLN A 112 -48.78 12.55 37.73
N THR A 113 -47.83 12.45 36.80
CA THR A 113 -48.09 12.05 35.41
C THR A 113 -48.15 10.53 35.24
N ILE A 114 -47.26 9.79 35.90
CA ILE A 114 -47.11 8.33 35.74
C ILE A 114 -47.46 7.57 37.04
N GLY A 115 -47.19 8.18 38.19
CA GLY A 115 -47.39 7.59 39.52
C GLY A 115 -46.13 6.94 40.09
N CYS A 116 -45.88 7.16 41.38
CA CYS A 116 -44.65 6.79 42.11
C CYS A 116 -44.20 5.32 41.92
N LEU A 117 -45.14 4.39 41.78
CA LEU A 117 -44.87 2.95 41.61
C LEU A 117 -44.47 2.57 40.17
N ARG A 118 -45.07 3.24 39.18
CA ARG A 118 -44.88 2.94 37.75
C ARG A 118 -43.72 3.74 37.14
N ALA A 119 -43.36 4.87 37.76
CA ALA A 119 -42.29 5.75 37.32
C ALA A 119 -40.93 5.06 37.17
N SER A 120 -40.66 3.99 37.93
CA SER A 120 -39.42 3.21 37.90
C SER A 120 -39.57 1.83 37.26
N GLU A 121 -40.74 1.51 36.70
CA GLU A 121 -41.03 0.19 36.11
C GLU A 121 -40.56 0.14 34.65
N GLN A 122 -39.71 -0.83 34.33
CA GLN A 122 -39.07 -0.93 33.01
C GLN A 122 -40.07 -1.03 31.85
N ALA A 123 -41.16 -1.77 32.03
CA ALA A 123 -42.21 -1.89 31.00
C ALA A 123 -42.90 -0.54 30.73
N THR A 124 -43.20 0.23 31.78
CA THR A 124 -43.77 1.57 31.65
C THR A 124 -42.76 2.52 30.97
N LEU A 125 -41.48 2.51 31.39
CA LEU A 125 -40.42 3.33 30.77
C LEU A 125 -40.20 3.03 29.27
N ASN A 126 -40.16 1.75 28.89
CA ASN A 126 -40.05 1.35 27.49
C ASN A 126 -41.24 1.91 26.68
N SER A 127 -42.47 1.75 27.19
CA SER A 127 -43.68 2.22 26.48
C SER A 127 -43.76 3.74 26.30
N LEU A 128 -43.06 4.52 27.14
CA LEU A 128 -43.03 5.99 27.08
C LEU A 128 -41.93 6.52 26.15
N PHE A 129 -40.76 5.86 26.11
CA PHE A 129 -39.56 6.43 25.50
C PHE A 129 -39.05 5.69 24.26
N ASP A 130 -39.43 4.43 24.01
CA ASP A 130 -38.95 3.65 22.84
C ASP A 130 -39.16 4.39 21.51
N ALA A 131 -40.34 4.97 21.31
CA ALA A 131 -40.65 5.77 20.12
C ALA A 131 -39.73 7.00 19.98
N LYS A 132 -39.50 7.75 21.07
CA LYS A 132 -38.65 8.96 21.06
C LYS A 132 -37.18 8.61 20.84
N PHE A 133 -36.68 7.55 21.48
CA PHE A 133 -35.30 7.09 21.33
C PHE A 133 -35.05 6.49 19.95
N SER A 134 -36.01 5.73 19.41
CA SER A 134 -35.93 5.24 18.04
C SER A 134 -35.94 6.36 17.01
N GLU A 135 -36.68 7.45 17.23
CA GLU A 135 -36.70 8.58 16.30
C GLU A 135 -35.38 9.36 16.34
N ALA A 136 -34.80 9.54 17.53
CA ALA A 136 -33.48 10.12 17.68
C ALA A 136 -32.40 9.26 17.00
N LEU A 137 -32.42 7.93 17.18
CA LEU A 137 -31.50 7.01 16.51
C LEU A 137 -31.59 7.14 14.98
N LYS A 138 -32.80 7.13 14.40
CA LYS A 138 -33.03 7.31 12.96
C LYS A 138 -32.51 8.66 12.45
N THR A 139 -32.82 9.74 13.18
CA THR A 139 -32.43 11.12 12.84
C THR A 139 -30.91 11.25 12.78
N VAL A 140 -30.21 10.75 13.82
CA VAL A 140 -28.75 10.86 13.91
C VAL A 140 -28.08 9.91 12.93
N GLY A 141 -28.53 8.66 12.83
CA GLY A 141 -27.94 7.67 11.92
C GLY A 141 -27.98 8.09 10.46
N LYS A 142 -29.03 8.83 10.04
CA LYS A 142 -29.09 9.35 8.67
C LYS A 142 -28.06 10.45 8.35
N GLY A 143 -27.36 10.98 9.37
CA GLY A 143 -26.26 11.94 9.22
C GLY A 143 -24.88 11.32 8.99
N PHE A 144 -24.67 10.05 9.37
CA PHE A 144 -23.38 9.35 9.31
C PHE A 144 -23.37 8.30 8.19
N ASP A 145 -22.22 8.07 7.53
CA ASP A 145 -22.05 6.91 6.65
C ASP A 145 -21.82 5.64 7.51
N PHE A 146 -22.06 4.44 6.97
CA PHE A 146 -22.06 3.21 7.78
C PHE A 146 -20.73 2.94 8.48
N VAL A 147 -19.61 3.26 7.83
CA VAL A 147 -18.26 3.10 8.38
C VAL A 147 -18.03 4.03 9.58
N ASP A 148 -18.59 5.24 9.54
CA ASP A 148 -18.41 6.28 10.57
C ASP A 148 -19.03 5.84 11.90
N LEU A 149 -20.08 5.01 11.87
CA LEU A 149 -20.70 4.45 13.08
C LEU A 149 -19.73 3.57 13.90
N TYR A 150 -18.68 3.03 13.28
CA TYR A 150 -17.60 2.31 13.97
C TYR A 150 -16.45 3.23 14.38
N THR A 151 -16.00 4.11 13.49
CA THR A 151 -14.80 4.94 13.73
C THR A 151 -15.09 6.16 14.61
N GLU A 152 -16.26 6.77 14.46
CA GLU A 152 -16.68 8.03 15.11
C GLU A 152 -17.79 7.79 16.14
N ARG A 153 -17.79 6.61 16.76
CA ARG A 153 -18.79 6.13 17.71
C ARG A 153 -19.13 7.11 18.86
N GLU A 154 -18.16 7.89 19.32
CA GLU A 154 -18.35 8.94 20.34
C GLU A 154 -19.11 10.17 19.80
N GLU A 155 -18.97 10.51 18.52
CA GLU A 155 -19.74 11.60 17.90
C GLU A 155 -21.18 11.18 17.65
N PHE A 156 -21.37 9.96 17.13
CA PHE A 156 -22.70 9.35 16.98
C PHE A 156 -23.43 9.28 18.34
N LYS A 157 -22.74 8.84 19.41
CA LYS A 157 -23.23 8.85 20.78
C LYS A 157 -23.66 10.25 21.26
N LYS A 158 -22.82 11.28 21.06
CA LYS A 158 -23.16 12.67 21.41
C LYS A 158 -24.36 13.19 20.62
N GLY A 159 -24.45 12.88 19.33
CA GLY A 159 -25.57 13.24 18.47
C GLY A 159 -26.90 12.66 18.97
N ILE A 160 -26.90 11.40 19.44
CA ILE A 160 -28.06 10.76 20.07
C ILE A 160 -28.49 11.52 21.33
N LEU A 161 -27.55 11.79 22.25
CA LEU A 161 -27.85 12.52 23.50
C LEU A 161 -28.39 13.94 23.20
N GLN A 162 -27.80 14.65 22.24
CA GLN A 162 -28.24 15.99 21.83
C GLN A 162 -29.63 15.98 21.20
N THR A 163 -29.96 14.97 20.40
CA THR A 163 -31.26 14.87 19.69
C THR A 163 -32.40 14.47 20.63
N ILE A 164 -32.13 13.64 21.64
CA ILE A 164 -33.12 13.28 22.67
C ILE A 164 -33.41 14.48 23.60
N GLY A 165 -32.36 15.27 23.90
CA GLY A 165 -32.41 16.39 24.82
C GLY A 165 -32.26 15.98 26.29
N THR A 166 -32.10 16.97 27.16
CA THR A 166 -31.83 16.77 28.60
C THR A 166 -33.08 16.55 29.46
N ASP A 167 -34.27 16.94 28.98
CA ASP A 167 -35.53 16.81 29.71
C ASP A 167 -36.49 15.84 29.01
N LEU A 168 -36.93 14.84 29.76
CA LEU A 168 -37.81 13.76 29.35
C LEU A 168 -39.07 13.75 30.24
N ASN A 169 -39.70 14.91 30.44
CA ASN A 169 -40.83 15.13 31.34
C ASN A 169 -40.44 14.80 32.79
N GLY A 170 -39.34 15.39 33.26
CA GLY A 170 -38.77 15.16 34.59
C GLY A 170 -37.89 13.92 34.74
N TYR A 171 -37.73 13.11 33.69
CA TYR A 171 -36.63 12.17 33.55
C TYR A 171 -35.41 12.84 32.91
N ILE A 172 -34.23 12.30 33.18
CA ILE A 172 -32.97 12.66 32.54
C ILE A 172 -32.32 11.40 31.95
N LEU A 173 -31.80 11.54 30.72
CA LEU A 173 -30.91 10.57 30.11
C LEU A 173 -29.48 10.85 30.62
N ASP A 174 -28.93 9.91 31.39
CA ASP A 174 -27.62 10.04 32.03
C ASP A 174 -26.50 9.72 31.03
N ASP A 175 -26.66 8.63 30.27
CA ASP A 175 -25.76 8.22 29.18
C ASP A 175 -26.44 7.22 28.21
N CYS A 176 -25.78 6.89 27.10
CA CYS A 176 -26.13 5.73 26.26
C CYS A 176 -24.90 4.92 25.81
N ALA A 177 -25.10 3.61 25.61
CA ALA A 177 -24.08 2.67 25.14
C ALA A 177 -24.61 1.80 24.00
N ILE A 178 -23.80 1.61 22.96
CA ILE A 178 -24.12 0.74 21.83
C ILE A 178 -23.60 -0.67 22.16
N ASP A 179 -24.50 -1.63 22.33
CA ASP A 179 -24.16 -3.01 22.69
C ASP A 179 -23.77 -3.83 21.44
N TYR A 180 -24.45 -3.57 20.33
CA TYR A 180 -24.24 -4.25 19.05
C TYR A 180 -24.38 -3.26 17.89
N LEU A 181 -23.51 -3.42 16.88
CA LEU A 181 -23.56 -2.70 15.60
C LEU A 181 -22.98 -3.62 14.52
N GLU A 182 -23.79 -4.02 13.56
CA GLU A 182 -23.39 -4.79 12.38
C GLU A 182 -24.10 -4.27 11.13
N GLN A 183 -23.61 -4.67 9.95
CA GLN A 183 -24.34 -4.42 8.70
C GLN A 183 -25.57 -5.34 8.64
N THR A 184 -26.74 -4.80 8.30
CA THR A 184 -27.92 -5.62 8.01
C THR A 184 -27.63 -6.59 6.86
N SER A 185 -28.07 -7.84 6.99
CA SER A 185 -27.78 -8.87 5.99
C SER A 185 -28.47 -8.58 4.64
N LEU A 186 -27.82 -8.94 3.53
CA LEU A 186 -28.39 -8.78 2.18
C LEU A 186 -29.71 -9.55 1.98
N ALA A 187 -30.01 -10.55 2.80
CA ALA A 187 -31.26 -11.32 2.73
C ALA A 187 -32.46 -10.58 3.35
N ASP A 188 -32.21 -9.63 4.25
CA ASP A 188 -33.25 -8.86 4.95
C ASP A 188 -33.57 -7.51 4.27
N LEU A 189 -32.86 -7.18 3.18
CA LEU A 189 -33.05 -5.97 2.38
C LEU A 189 -34.01 -6.22 1.20
N ASP A 190 -34.98 -5.32 1.01
CA ASP A 190 -35.95 -5.42 -0.10
C ASP A 190 -35.44 -4.72 -1.37
N GLN A 191 -35.13 -5.48 -2.41
CA GLN A 191 -34.74 -4.95 -3.73
C GLN A 191 -35.78 -4.02 -4.37
N LYS A 192 -37.04 -4.04 -3.93
CA LYS A 192 -38.10 -3.12 -4.41
C LYS A 192 -38.11 -1.77 -3.69
N ASN A 193 -37.45 -1.66 -2.54
CA ASN A 193 -37.30 -0.39 -1.83
C ASN A 193 -36.15 0.42 -2.44
N ILE A 194 -36.40 1.69 -2.76
CA ILE A 194 -35.42 2.57 -3.41
C ILE A 194 -34.15 2.76 -2.55
N LEU A 195 -34.30 2.88 -1.23
CA LEU A 195 -33.16 3.08 -0.33
C LEU A 195 -32.33 1.81 -0.23
N ASP A 196 -32.99 0.66 -0.02
CA ASP A 196 -32.33 -0.64 0.11
C ASP A 196 -31.67 -1.05 -1.21
N ALA A 197 -32.28 -0.77 -2.37
CA ALA A 197 -31.67 -1.00 -3.68
C ALA A 197 -30.43 -0.12 -3.93
N GLN A 198 -30.42 1.14 -3.44
CA GLN A 198 -29.22 1.98 -3.47
C GLN A 198 -28.13 1.45 -2.52
N GLY A 199 -28.51 0.99 -1.32
CA GLY A 199 -27.62 0.34 -0.36
C GLY A 199 -26.99 -0.93 -0.92
N ILE A 200 -27.79 -1.86 -1.47
CA ILE A 200 -27.32 -3.10 -2.11
C ILE A 200 -26.33 -2.76 -3.24
N LYS A 201 -26.69 -1.85 -4.15
CA LYS A 201 -25.77 -1.40 -5.21
C LYS A 201 -24.45 -0.87 -4.65
N LYS A 202 -24.49 -0.14 -3.53
CA LYS A 202 -23.29 0.42 -2.89
C LYS A 202 -22.41 -0.65 -2.25
N ILE A 203 -23.04 -1.61 -1.57
CA ILE A 203 -22.38 -2.79 -0.98
C ILE A 203 -21.71 -3.62 -2.09
N GLU A 204 -22.41 -3.88 -3.19
CA GLU A 204 -21.85 -4.57 -4.36
C GLU A 204 -20.68 -3.80 -4.99
N GLU A 205 -20.82 -2.49 -5.23
CA GLU A 205 -19.74 -1.64 -5.78
C GLU A 205 -18.46 -1.70 -4.92
N LEU A 206 -18.60 -1.53 -3.60
CA LEU A 206 -17.48 -1.58 -2.67
C LEU A 206 -16.87 -2.99 -2.59
N THR A 207 -17.71 -4.02 -2.50
CA THR A 207 -17.27 -5.42 -2.41
C THR A 207 -16.56 -5.86 -3.70
N SER A 208 -17.09 -5.51 -4.87
CA SER A 208 -16.45 -5.79 -6.16
C SER A 208 -15.10 -5.07 -6.28
N LYS A 209 -15.01 -3.81 -5.88
CA LYS A 209 -13.75 -3.05 -5.87
C LYS A 209 -12.69 -3.70 -4.98
N GLU A 210 -13.06 -4.19 -3.79
CA GLU A 210 -12.12 -4.90 -2.91
C GLU A 210 -11.81 -6.33 -3.35
N GLN A 211 -12.73 -7.01 -4.04
CA GLN A 211 -12.43 -8.28 -4.70
C GLN A 211 -11.46 -8.10 -5.88
N GLU A 212 -11.62 -7.03 -6.67
CA GLU A 212 -10.67 -6.64 -7.72
C GLU A 212 -9.30 -6.27 -7.14
N SER A 213 -9.25 -5.44 -6.07
CA SER A 213 -8.00 -5.06 -5.39
C SER A 213 -7.27 -6.32 -4.88
N THR A 214 -8.00 -7.21 -4.21
CA THR A 214 -7.49 -8.50 -3.70
C THR A 214 -7.01 -9.41 -4.82
N ASN A 215 -7.74 -9.51 -5.93
CA ASN A 215 -7.35 -10.30 -7.09
C ASN A 215 -6.09 -9.72 -7.76
N GLN A 216 -6.00 -8.40 -7.95
CA GLN A 216 -4.79 -7.75 -8.46
C GLN A 216 -3.57 -7.99 -7.56
N ILE A 217 -3.74 -7.90 -6.24
CA ILE A 217 -2.67 -8.22 -5.26
C ILE A 217 -2.25 -9.68 -5.40
N ARG A 218 -3.21 -10.61 -5.51
CA ARG A 218 -2.95 -12.04 -5.71
C ARG A 218 -2.20 -12.31 -7.02
N ARG A 219 -2.62 -11.70 -8.14
CA ARG A 219 -1.95 -11.84 -9.45
C ARG A 219 -0.55 -11.24 -9.46
N LYS A 220 -0.34 -10.08 -8.85
CA LYS A 220 0.99 -9.49 -8.65
C LYS A 220 1.89 -10.41 -7.83
N ARG A 221 1.36 -11.02 -6.75
CA ARG A 221 2.08 -12.01 -5.95
C ARG A 221 2.44 -13.26 -6.76
N GLU A 222 1.50 -13.81 -7.53
CA GLU A 222 1.74 -14.95 -8.44
C GLU A 222 2.81 -14.61 -9.48
N GLN A 223 2.79 -13.40 -10.05
CA GLN A 223 3.80 -12.94 -11.01
C GLN A 223 5.20 -12.78 -10.38
N VAL A 224 5.30 -12.13 -9.21
CA VAL A 224 6.59 -11.95 -8.50
C VAL A 224 7.20 -13.30 -8.10
N ILE A 225 6.38 -14.24 -7.59
CA ILE A 225 6.84 -15.61 -7.31
C ILE A 225 7.34 -16.26 -8.61
N LYS A 226 6.63 -16.07 -9.73
CA LYS A 226 7.03 -16.68 -11.00
C LYS A 226 8.30 -16.08 -11.59
N GLU A 227 8.54 -14.78 -11.41
CA GLU A 227 9.78 -14.11 -11.78
C GLU A 227 10.95 -14.63 -10.94
N GLN A 228 10.77 -14.78 -9.62
CA GLN A 228 11.75 -15.38 -8.71
C GLN A 228 12.05 -16.85 -9.07
N ASP A 229 11.03 -17.67 -9.37
CA ASP A 229 11.19 -19.05 -9.86
C ASP A 229 12.04 -19.12 -11.14
N VAL A 230 11.78 -18.22 -12.09
CA VAL A 230 12.49 -18.17 -13.38
C VAL A 230 13.93 -17.71 -13.18
N GLU A 231 14.19 -16.75 -12.31
CA GLU A 231 15.54 -16.30 -11.98
C GLU A 231 16.33 -17.38 -11.22
N ALA A 232 15.73 -18.01 -10.21
CA ALA A 232 16.31 -19.16 -9.52
C ALA A 232 16.64 -20.29 -10.49
N LYS A 233 15.74 -20.63 -11.41
CA LYS A 233 15.97 -21.68 -12.41
C LYS A 233 17.03 -21.30 -13.44
N LYS A 234 17.14 -20.04 -13.85
CA LYS A 234 18.26 -19.55 -14.68
C LYS A 234 19.60 -19.70 -13.95
N ASN A 235 19.64 -19.36 -12.66
CA ASN A 235 20.85 -19.51 -11.85
C ASN A 235 21.25 -20.98 -11.67
N ILE A 236 20.29 -21.88 -11.40
CA ILE A 236 20.54 -23.33 -11.35
C ILE A 236 21.11 -23.84 -12.68
N LEU A 237 20.48 -23.53 -13.82
CA LEU A 237 20.95 -23.95 -15.13
C LEU A 237 22.35 -23.39 -15.48
N ARG A 238 22.68 -22.18 -15.01
CA ARG A 238 24.03 -21.61 -15.17
C ARG A 238 25.06 -22.37 -14.35
N LEU A 239 24.72 -22.74 -13.11
CA LEU A 239 25.59 -23.54 -12.23
C LEU A 239 25.77 -24.97 -12.76
N GLU A 240 24.71 -25.62 -13.24
CA GLU A 240 24.79 -26.93 -13.92
C GLU A 240 25.70 -26.87 -15.15
N LYS A 241 25.58 -25.82 -15.98
CA LYS A 241 26.48 -25.63 -17.13
C LYS A 241 27.95 -25.49 -16.70
N GLN A 242 28.22 -24.69 -15.67
CA GLN A 242 29.58 -24.54 -15.13
C GLN A 242 30.11 -25.85 -14.53
N GLN A 243 29.28 -26.62 -13.82
CA GLN A 243 29.66 -27.93 -13.30
C GLN A 243 30.02 -28.90 -14.44
N ILE A 244 29.21 -28.95 -15.50
CA ILE A 244 29.49 -29.79 -16.67
C ILE A 244 30.77 -29.33 -17.39
N GLU A 245 31.01 -28.03 -17.52
CA GLU A 245 32.24 -27.49 -18.12
C GLU A 245 33.49 -27.88 -17.31
N GLU A 246 33.47 -27.75 -15.98
CA GLU A 246 34.58 -28.18 -15.12
C GLU A 246 34.74 -29.72 -15.06
N GLU A 247 33.65 -30.50 -15.05
CA GLU A 247 33.73 -31.97 -15.13
C GLU A 247 34.36 -32.45 -16.45
N GLN A 248 34.03 -31.81 -17.57
CA GLN A 248 34.62 -32.14 -18.89
C GLN A 248 36.09 -31.73 -18.96
N LYS A 249 36.44 -30.58 -18.34
CA LYS A 249 37.83 -30.13 -18.23
C LYS A 249 38.66 -31.06 -17.35
N GLN A 250 38.14 -31.46 -16.19
CA GLN A 250 38.77 -32.46 -15.32
C GLN A 250 38.96 -33.80 -16.04
N LYS A 251 37.97 -34.27 -16.81
CA LYS A 251 38.11 -35.49 -17.63
C LYS A 251 39.18 -35.35 -18.70
N ARG A 252 39.34 -34.18 -19.32
CA ARG A 252 40.46 -33.90 -20.25
C ARG A 252 41.81 -33.92 -19.55
N GLU A 253 41.97 -33.18 -18.45
CA GLU A 253 43.22 -33.13 -17.68
C GLU A 253 43.63 -34.52 -17.18
N ILE A 254 42.68 -35.33 -16.70
CA ILE A 254 42.94 -36.74 -16.33
C ILE A 254 43.37 -37.56 -17.55
N ALA A 255 42.70 -37.44 -18.71
CA ALA A 255 43.06 -38.18 -19.91
C ALA A 255 44.43 -37.78 -20.49
N GLU A 256 44.78 -36.48 -20.43
CA GLU A 256 46.09 -35.98 -20.82
C GLU A 256 47.17 -36.51 -19.86
N LEU A 257 46.96 -36.43 -18.53
CA LEU A 257 47.86 -36.98 -17.52
C LEU A 257 48.06 -38.49 -17.64
N THR A 258 47.01 -39.28 -17.89
CA THR A 258 47.16 -40.72 -18.10
C THR A 258 47.91 -41.03 -19.39
N THR A 259 47.69 -40.24 -20.45
CA THR A 259 48.42 -40.37 -21.72
C THR A 259 49.90 -40.03 -21.55
N GLU A 260 50.24 -38.97 -20.81
CA GLU A 260 51.62 -38.61 -20.47
C GLU A 260 52.29 -39.70 -19.62
N GLN A 261 51.63 -40.19 -18.56
CA GLN A 261 52.16 -41.25 -17.72
C GLN A 261 52.35 -42.56 -18.48
N GLU A 262 51.42 -42.95 -19.37
CA GLU A 262 51.59 -44.10 -20.25
C GLU A 262 52.77 -43.91 -21.21
N ASN A 263 52.94 -42.72 -21.79
CA ASN A 263 54.04 -42.45 -22.71
C ASN A 263 55.39 -42.44 -22.00
N ALA A 264 55.47 -41.85 -20.80
CA ALA A 264 56.66 -41.90 -19.95
C ALA A 264 57.00 -43.34 -19.52
N ALA A 265 56.00 -44.13 -19.12
CA ALA A 265 56.18 -45.54 -18.79
C ALA A 265 56.67 -46.36 -20.00
N LYS A 266 56.09 -46.14 -21.19
CA LYS A 266 56.54 -46.76 -22.45
C LYS A 266 57.99 -46.37 -22.76
N GLN A 267 58.38 -45.11 -22.61
CA GLN A 267 59.77 -44.67 -22.82
C GLN A 267 60.75 -45.35 -21.84
N VAL A 268 60.42 -45.46 -20.56
CA VAL A 268 61.26 -46.14 -19.55
C VAL A 268 61.38 -47.64 -19.80
N VAL A 269 60.31 -48.29 -20.28
CA VAL A 269 60.35 -49.70 -20.70
C VAL A 269 61.22 -49.87 -21.95
N ILE A 270 61.08 -49.00 -22.95
CA ILE A 270 61.91 -49.03 -24.17
C ILE A 270 63.40 -48.82 -23.83
N SER A 271 63.73 -47.87 -22.94
CA SER A 271 65.12 -47.62 -22.55
C SER A 271 65.73 -48.80 -21.77
N LYS A 272 64.97 -49.44 -20.87
CA LYS A 272 65.44 -50.64 -20.16
C LYS A 272 65.60 -51.85 -21.08
N ASN A 273 64.72 -52.01 -22.08
CA ASN A 273 64.85 -53.08 -23.07
C ASN A 273 66.09 -52.87 -23.94
N LEU A 274 66.35 -51.64 -24.40
CA LEU A 274 67.58 -51.28 -25.14
C LEU A 274 68.85 -51.53 -24.31
N GLU A 275 68.86 -51.17 -23.04
CA GLU A 275 69.97 -51.46 -22.11
C GLU A 275 70.18 -52.97 -21.95
N THR A 276 69.09 -53.73 -21.81
CA THR A 276 69.15 -55.20 -21.68
C THR A 276 69.68 -55.86 -22.95
N GLU A 277 69.20 -55.48 -24.14
CA GLU A 277 69.72 -55.97 -25.43
C GLU A 277 71.20 -55.64 -25.62
N LEU A 278 71.65 -54.47 -25.17
CA LEU A 278 73.04 -54.03 -25.31
C LEU A 278 73.96 -54.85 -24.40
N ILE A 279 73.54 -55.13 -23.17
CA ILE A 279 74.24 -56.05 -22.25
C ILE A 279 74.26 -57.47 -22.81
N GLN A 280 73.15 -57.97 -23.37
CA GLN A 280 73.10 -59.29 -24.01
C GLN A 280 74.07 -59.38 -25.19
N LYS A 281 74.06 -58.42 -26.12
CA LYS A 281 75.00 -58.38 -27.26
C LYS A 281 76.46 -58.32 -26.83
N GLN A 282 76.79 -57.54 -25.78
CA GLN A 282 78.14 -57.51 -25.21
C GLN A 282 78.54 -58.85 -24.56
N SER A 283 77.57 -59.57 -23.97
CA SER A 283 77.80 -60.91 -23.42
C SER A 283 78.00 -61.94 -24.54
N GLU A 284 77.18 -61.90 -25.59
CA GLU A 284 77.31 -62.76 -26.77
C GLU A 284 78.64 -62.56 -27.49
N GLN A 285 79.08 -61.31 -27.68
CA GLN A 285 80.39 -61.00 -28.26
C GLN A 285 81.55 -61.63 -27.46
N LYS A 286 81.57 -61.46 -26.14
CA LYS A 286 82.60 -62.07 -25.27
C LYS A 286 82.57 -63.59 -25.28
N LEU A 287 81.38 -64.19 -25.42
CA LEU A 287 81.22 -65.63 -25.48
C LEU A 287 81.70 -66.19 -26.83
N GLY A 288 81.40 -65.47 -27.93
CA GLY A 288 81.93 -65.76 -29.26
C GLY A 288 83.45 -65.65 -29.36
N GLU A 289 84.05 -64.59 -28.81
CA GLU A 289 85.52 -64.42 -28.72
C GLU A 289 86.18 -65.59 -27.98
N ALA A 290 85.63 -65.99 -26.82
CA ALA A 290 86.13 -67.13 -26.05
C ALA A 290 85.96 -68.47 -26.77
N GLU A 291 84.91 -68.61 -27.59
CA GLU A 291 84.64 -69.84 -28.36
C GLU A 291 85.52 -69.93 -29.63
N GLU A 292 85.83 -68.81 -30.30
CA GLU A 292 86.84 -68.77 -31.37
C GLU A 292 88.24 -69.09 -30.84
N ASP A 293 88.65 -68.55 -29.69
CA ASP A 293 89.96 -68.85 -29.09
C ASP A 293 90.07 -70.33 -28.68
N LYS A 294 88.99 -70.92 -28.14
CA LYS A 294 88.91 -72.36 -27.89
C LYS A 294 89.01 -73.18 -29.18
N GLN A 295 88.36 -72.76 -30.27
CA GLN A 295 88.48 -73.42 -31.56
C GLN A 295 89.91 -73.32 -32.14
N ARG A 296 90.57 -72.17 -32.01
CA ARG A 296 92.00 -72.00 -32.40
C ARG A 296 92.91 -72.97 -31.66
N GLN A 297 92.73 -73.14 -30.35
CA GLN A 297 93.51 -74.11 -29.56
C GLN A 297 93.27 -75.56 -30.04
N ILE A 298 92.01 -75.93 -30.36
CA ILE A 298 91.67 -77.25 -30.89
C ILE A 298 92.29 -77.47 -32.28
N ILE A 299 92.32 -76.45 -33.15
CA ILE A 299 92.93 -76.52 -34.48
C ILE A 299 94.45 -76.71 -34.37
N LEU A 300 95.13 -75.95 -33.51
CA LEU A 300 96.56 -76.12 -33.25
C LEU A 300 96.89 -77.53 -32.72
N ALA A 301 96.07 -78.07 -31.82
CA ALA A 301 96.25 -79.44 -31.32
C ALA A 301 96.01 -80.51 -32.41
N ARG A 302 95.07 -80.28 -33.34
CA ARG A 302 94.81 -81.18 -34.46
C ARG A 302 95.94 -81.16 -35.50
N LEU A 303 96.49 -79.98 -35.82
CA LEU A 303 97.58 -79.85 -36.78
C LEU A 303 98.83 -80.62 -36.34
N ASN A 304 99.23 -80.47 -35.07
CA ASN A 304 100.36 -81.19 -34.47
C ASN A 304 100.16 -82.72 -34.46
N LYS A 305 98.91 -83.20 -34.49
CA LYS A 305 98.59 -84.64 -34.55
C LYS A 305 98.68 -85.18 -35.99
N GLU A 306 98.22 -84.41 -36.98
CA GLU A 306 98.33 -84.78 -38.40
C GLU A 306 99.77 -84.87 -38.91
N GLU A 307 100.69 -84.03 -38.41
CA GLU A 307 102.12 -84.13 -38.76
C GLU A 307 102.75 -85.44 -38.25
N LEU A 308 102.37 -85.88 -37.04
CA LEU A 308 102.82 -87.14 -36.43
C LEU A 308 102.28 -88.37 -37.17
N GLU A 309 101.03 -88.34 -37.60
CA GLU A 309 100.38 -89.45 -38.31
C GLU A 309 100.91 -89.63 -39.76
N LYS A 310 101.30 -88.53 -40.44
CA LYS A 310 101.91 -88.60 -41.78
C LYS A 310 103.27 -89.30 -41.80
N VAL A 311 104.07 -89.16 -40.75
CA VAL A 311 105.39 -89.83 -40.64
C VAL A 311 105.25 -91.34 -40.45
N GLN A 312 104.20 -91.81 -39.77
CA GLN A 312 103.97 -93.25 -39.59
C GLN A 312 103.39 -93.92 -40.85
N GLN A 313 102.54 -93.23 -41.61
CA GLN A 313 101.92 -93.82 -42.81
C GLN A 313 102.92 -94.11 -43.95
N GLN A 314 104.04 -93.38 -44.05
CA GLN A 314 105.05 -93.64 -45.09
C GLN A 314 105.86 -94.93 -44.87
N LEU A 315 105.98 -95.43 -43.63
CA LEU A 315 106.70 -96.68 -43.36
C LEU A 315 105.83 -97.92 -43.65
N VAL A 316 104.53 -97.87 -43.35
CA VAL A 316 103.61 -99.02 -43.45
C VAL A 316 103.22 -99.35 -44.90
N GLN A 317 103.10 -98.34 -45.77
CA GLN A 317 102.71 -98.53 -47.18
C GLN A 317 103.71 -99.36 -48.02
N THR A 318 104.93 -99.58 -47.53
CA THR A 318 105.96 -100.37 -48.23
C THR A 318 105.87 -101.87 -47.91
N GLU A 319 105.22 -102.27 -46.81
CA GLU A 319 105.08 -103.68 -46.42
C GLU A 319 103.74 -104.31 -46.84
N GLU A 320 102.65 -103.54 -46.85
CA GLU A 320 101.31 -104.08 -47.15
C GLU A 320 101.14 -104.58 -48.60
N GLN A 321 101.93 -104.08 -49.56
CA GLN A 321 101.87 -104.53 -50.96
C GLN A 321 102.35 -105.99 -51.21
N LYS A 322 102.82 -106.71 -50.18
CA LYS A 322 103.18 -108.14 -50.27
C LYS A 322 102.22 -109.09 -49.55
N ALA A 323 101.17 -108.58 -48.89
CA ALA A 323 100.25 -109.41 -48.10
C ALA A 323 98.91 -109.71 -48.82
N ILE A 324 98.63 -109.09 -49.96
CA ILE A 324 97.38 -109.26 -50.74
C ILE A 324 97.47 -110.48 -51.67
N GLU A 325 97.91 -111.62 -51.14
CA GLU A 325 97.95 -112.90 -51.86
C GLU A 325 97.93 -114.11 -50.90
N ASN A 326 97.00 -114.15 -49.92
CA ASN A 326 96.45 -115.38 -49.30
C ASN A 326 95.50 -115.12 -48.10
N ARG A 327 94.21 -114.85 -48.37
CA ARG A 327 93.08 -115.54 -47.70
C ARG A 327 91.72 -115.08 -48.23
N GLU A 328 91.16 -115.86 -49.13
CA GLU A 328 89.73 -115.79 -49.45
C GLU A 328 88.87 -116.46 -48.37
N LYS A 329 87.63 -115.94 -48.23
CA LYS A 329 86.36 -116.63 -47.92
C LYS A 329 86.18 -117.38 -46.57
N VAL A 330 84.90 -117.31 -46.15
CA VAL A 330 84.15 -118.14 -45.17
C VAL A 330 83.95 -117.53 -43.76
N VAL A 331 82.74 -117.81 -43.23
CA VAL A 331 82.12 -117.41 -41.95
C VAL A 331 81.57 -115.96 -41.91
N GLY A 332 80.32 -115.70 -41.51
CA GLY A 332 79.22 -116.61 -41.19
C GLY A 332 78.28 -116.08 -40.09
N ILE A 333 77.09 -115.64 -40.50
CA ILE A 333 75.82 -115.52 -39.74
C ILE A 333 75.91 -115.34 -38.21
N ALA A 334 75.55 -114.13 -37.73
CA ALA A 334 75.03 -113.92 -36.39
C ALA A 334 73.75 -113.07 -36.43
N LYS A 335 72.64 -113.79 -36.60
CA LYS A 335 71.32 -113.61 -35.99
C LYS A 335 70.93 -112.22 -35.43
N ILE A 336 69.85 -111.69 -36.01
CA ILE A 336 68.73 -111.17 -35.22
C ILE A 336 68.16 -112.33 -34.39
N GLU A 337 68.25 -112.29 -33.07
CA GLU A 337 67.43 -113.12 -32.16
C GLU A 337 67.41 -112.55 -30.73
N LYS A 338 66.32 -112.82 -30.00
CA LYS A 338 65.90 -112.24 -28.70
C LYS A 338 65.46 -110.78 -28.79
N GLU A 339 64.17 -110.41 -28.86
CA GLU A 339 62.91 -111.09 -28.47
C GLU A 339 62.83 -111.62 -27.03
N LYS A 340 61.79 -111.15 -26.31
CA LYS A 340 60.96 -111.94 -25.35
C LYS A 340 61.64 -112.34 -24.00
N ILE A 341 60.93 -112.44 -22.84
CA ILE A 341 59.48 -112.46 -22.56
C ILE A 341 59.16 -112.25 -21.06
N LEU A 342 57.94 -111.76 -20.75
CA LEU A 342 57.12 -111.99 -19.52
C LEU A 342 57.73 -111.74 -18.11
N GLU A 343 57.01 -111.84 -16.97
CA GLU A 343 55.56 -111.97 -16.64
C GLU A 343 55.30 -111.05 -15.43
N GLU A 344 54.13 -110.44 -15.24
CA GLU A 344 53.09 -110.81 -14.26
C GLU A 344 52.13 -109.59 -14.18
N ASN A 345 50.81 -109.65 -14.03
CA ASN A 345 49.80 -110.72 -13.93
C ASN A 345 48.52 -110.17 -14.67
N LYS A 346 47.65 -110.96 -15.34
CA LYS A 346 46.50 -111.70 -14.77
C LYS A 346 45.69 -110.83 -13.76
N ARG A 347 44.36 -110.72 -13.73
CA ARG A 347 43.21 -111.54 -14.19
C ARG A 347 41.91 -110.72 -13.90
N ASP A 348 40.67 -111.02 -14.31
CA ASP A 348 40.01 -111.97 -15.25
C ASP A 348 38.60 -111.37 -15.59
N ILE A 349 37.65 -112.17 -16.09
CA ILE A 349 36.16 -111.99 -16.08
C ILE A 349 35.48 -111.35 -17.30
N GLN A 350 34.70 -112.21 -17.97
CA GLN A 350 33.76 -112.00 -19.06
C GLN A 350 32.40 -111.42 -18.60
N VAL A 351 31.50 -111.22 -19.57
CA VAL A 351 30.03 -111.03 -19.39
C VAL A 351 29.61 -109.63 -18.91
N ILE A 352 29.20 -108.78 -19.87
CA ILE A 352 27.91 -108.04 -19.94
C ILE A 352 27.84 -107.35 -21.33
N ILE A 353 27.96 -108.15 -22.39
CA ILE A 353 27.59 -107.73 -23.75
C ILE A 353 26.17 -108.25 -24.01
N LYS A 354 25.15 -107.54 -23.47
CA LYS A 354 23.75 -107.62 -23.97
C LYS A 354 22.74 -106.58 -23.45
N GLU A 355 23.03 -105.79 -22.41
CA GLU A 355 22.04 -104.86 -21.80
C GLU A 355 22.45 -103.37 -21.83
N ARG A 356 22.87 -102.87 -23.00
CA ARG A 356 22.96 -101.41 -23.27
C ARG A 356 22.51 -101.07 -24.69
N LYS A 357 21.23 -101.30 -24.99
CA LYS A 357 20.58 -100.84 -26.24
C LYS A 357 19.08 -100.50 -26.10
N ALA A 358 18.62 -100.18 -24.89
CA ALA A 358 17.22 -99.87 -24.59
C ALA A 358 16.97 -98.45 -24.02
N GLU A 359 18.02 -97.64 -23.82
CA GLU A 359 17.94 -96.38 -23.03
C GLU A 359 18.45 -95.13 -23.78
N GLU A 360 18.48 -95.16 -25.12
CA GLU A 360 18.78 -93.98 -25.97
C GLU A 360 17.54 -93.46 -26.75
N LYS A 361 16.37 -94.10 -26.59
CA LYS A 361 15.15 -93.73 -27.34
C LYS A 361 14.12 -92.90 -26.58
N LYS A 362 14.29 -92.67 -25.27
CA LYS A 362 13.32 -91.88 -24.48
C LYS A 362 13.65 -90.39 -24.38
N THR A 363 14.91 -89.99 -24.53
CA THR A 363 15.36 -88.59 -24.35
C THR A 363 14.95 -87.67 -25.51
N VAL A 364 14.90 -88.18 -26.74
CA VAL A 364 14.62 -87.36 -27.94
C VAL A 364 13.14 -86.90 -28.05
N GLU A 365 12.19 -87.68 -27.50
CA GLU A 365 10.75 -87.33 -27.56
C GLU A 365 10.31 -86.31 -26.49
N GLU A 366 11.09 -86.12 -25.41
CA GLU A 366 10.83 -85.06 -24.42
C GLU A 366 11.46 -83.74 -24.84
N ASP A 367 12.69 -83.75 -25.38
CA ASP A 367 13.38 -82.53 -25.83
C ASP A 367 12.61 -81.79 -26.95
N GLN A 368 11.99 -82.50 -27.89
CA GLN A 368 11.16 -81.88 -28.95
C GLN A 368 9.91 -81.18 -28.38
N LYS A 369 9.24 -81.76 -27.37
CA LYS A 369 8.05 -81.14 -26.76
C LYS A 369 8.39 -79.87 -25.97
N ILE A 370 9.60 -79.78 -25.43
CA ILE A 370 10.08 -78.58 -24.72
C ILE A 370 10.40 -77.44 -25.70
N GLU A 371 10.93 -77.74 -26.89
CA GLU A 371 11.07 -76.79 -28.00
C GLU A 371 9.70 -76.22 -28.44
N ASP A 372 8.74 -77.09 -28.78
CA ASP A 372 7.42 -76.67 -29.27
C ASP A 372 6.69 -75.74 -28.28
N VAL A 373 6.71 -76.07 -26.98
CA VAL A 373 6.09 -75.24 -25.93
C VAL A 373 6.79 -73.89 -25.79
N LYS A 374 8.12 -73.81 -25.94
CA LYS A 374 8.85 -72.53 -25.93
C LYS A 374 8.49 -71.67 -27.14
N GLN A 375 8.38 -72.25 -28.33
CA GLN A 375 8.04 -71.53 -29.56
C GLN A 375 6.59 -70.99 -29.52
N ILE A 376 5.63 -71.80 -29.03
CA ILE A 376 4.24 -71.37 -28.83
C ILE A 376 4.17 -70.24 -27.78
N ALA A 377 4.84 -70.38 -26.63
CA ALA A 377 4.86 -69.35 -25.59
C ALA A 377 5.53 -68.04 -26.05
N ALA A 378 6.52 -68.10 -26.93
CA ALA A 378 7.14 -66.92 -27.54
C ALA A 378 6.18 -66.21 -28.51
N ALA A 379 5.45 -66.95 -29.34
CA ALA A 379 4.44 -66.41 -30.25
C ALA A 379 3.23 -65.80 -29.52
N GLU A 380 2.76 -66.41 -28.43
CA GLU A 380 1.69 -65.81 -27.61
C GLU A 380 2.14 -64.52 -26.90
N ARG A 381 3.41 -64.44 -26.47
CA ARG A 381 3.96 -63.21 -25.90
C ARG A 381 4.09 -62.11 -26.93
N SER A 382 4.62 -62.38 -28.13
CA SER A 382 4.74 -61.35 -29.17
C SER A 382 3.37 -60.83 -29.62
N ARG A 383 2.37 -61.71 -29.76
CA ARG A 383 0.98 -61.31 -30.01
C ARG A 383 0.43 -60.40 -28.91
N LYS A 384 0.61 -60.76 -27.63
CA LYS A 384 0.15 -59.91 -26.50
C LYS A 384 0.86 -58.56 -26.44
N VAL A 385 2.16 -58.50 -26.76
CA VAL A 385 2.89 -57.22 -26.84
C VAL A 385 2.33 -56.35 -27.96
N ALA A 386 2.11 -56.90 -29.16
CA ALA A 386 1.51 -56.17 -30.27
C ALA A 386 0.07 -55.70 -29.97
N GLU A 387 -0.72 -56.49 -29.27
CA GLU A 387 -2.09 -56.13 -28.83
C GLU A 387 -2.07 -55.00 -27.78
N ILE A 388 -1.10 -55.01 -26.86
CA ILE A 388 -0.89 -53.94 -25.87
C ILE A 388 -0.38 -52.66 -26.56
N GLU A 389 0.53 -52.74 -27.53
CA GLU A 389 1.01 -51.58 -28.29
C GLU A 389 -0.11 -50.96 -29.13
N ALA A 390 -0.88 -51.76 -29.86
CA ALA A 390 -2.04 -51.29 -30.62
C ALA A 390 -3.11 -50.63 -29.71
N SER A 391 -3.36 -51.20 -28.52
CA SER A 391 -4.26 -50.61 -27.53
C SER A 391 -3.73 -49.26 -27.01
N LYS A 392 -2.44 -49.19 -26.67
CA LYS A 392 -1.75 -47.98 -26.20
C LYS A 392 -1.75 -46.87 -27.26
N GLU A 393 -1.55 -47.19 -28.53
CA GLU A 393 -1.67 -46.23 -29.63
C GLU A 393 -3.12 -45.74 -29.80
N ALA A 394 -4.10 -46.63 -29.74
CA ALA A 394 -5.52 -46.27 -29.82
C ALA A 394 -5.95 -45.35 -28.64
N GLU A 395 -5.52 -45.65 -27.42
CA GLU A 395 -5.75 -44.78 -26.25
C GLU A 395 -5.04 -43.43 -26.40
N MET A 396 -3.79 -43.42 -26.88
CA MET A 396 -3.05 -42.18 -27.11
C MET A 396 -3.73 -41.29 -28.15
N GLN A 397 -4.19 -41.86 -29.27
CA GLN A 397 -4.95 -41.14 -30.30
C GLN A 397 -6.28 -40.61 -29.74
N LYS A 398 -7.01 -41.43 -28.96
CA LYS A 398 -8.25 -41.02 -28.29
C LYS A 398 -8.00 -39.84 -27.34
N ILE A 399 -6.96 -39.90 -26.50
CA ILE A 399 -6.59 -38.81 -25.58
C ILE A 399 -6.20 -37.55 -26.36
N LEU A 400 -5.41 -37.66 -27.43
CA LEU A 400 -5.04 -36.54 -28.29
C LEU A 400 -6.25 -35.90 -28.96
N GLN A 401 -7.21 -36.70 -29.44
CA GLN A 401 -8.43 -36.22 -30.06
C GLN A 401 -9.36 -35.55 -29.04
N THR A 402 -9.54 -36.13 -27.85
CA THR A 402 -10.30 -35.52 -26.75
C THR A 402 -9.67 -34.20 -26.31
N ARG A 403 -8.35 -34.15 -26.10
CA ARG A 403 -7.66 -32.91 -25.73
C ARG A 403 -7.67 -31.84 -26.82
N LYS A 404 -7.64 -32.21 -28.10
CA LYS A 404 -7.88 -31.26 -29.19
C LYS A 404 -9.30 -30.70 -29.12
N ALA A 405 -10.32 -31.55 -29.00
CA ALA A 405 -11.71 -31.10 -28.90
C ALA A 405 -11.96 -30.21 -27.67
N GLU A 406 -11.33 -30.51 -26.52
CA GLU A 406 -11.37 -29.66 -25.32
C GLU A 406 -10.65 -28.32 -25.54
N ALA A 407 -9.47 -28.32 -26.16
CA ALA A 407 -8.72 -27.10 -26.47
C ALA A 407 -9.44 -26.21 -27.50
N ASP A 408 -10.07 -26.82 -28.52
CA ASP A 408 -10.87 -26.12 -29.53
C ASP A 408 -12.14 -25.52 -28.90
N LYS A 409 -12.82 -26.26 -28.01
CA LYS A 409 -13.95 -25.75 -27.23
C LYS A 409 -13.54 -24.56 -26.35
N LEU A 410 -12.45 -24.69 -25.59
CA LEU A 410 -11.94 -23.62 -24.73
C LEU A 410 -11.51 -22.39 -25.55
N SER A 411 -10.88 -22.60 -26.70
CA SER A 411 -10.50 -21.54 -27.64
C SER A 411 -11.72 -20.78 -28.20
N ALA A 412 -12.80 -21.51 -28.53
CA ALA A 412 -14.06 -20.90 -28.96
C ALA A 412 -14.75 -20.12 -27.82
N GLU A 413 -14.74 -20.66 -26.59
CA GLU A 413 -15.31 -20.01 -25.41
C GLU A 413 -14.55 -18.72 -25.03
N VAL A 414 -13.21 -18.76 -25.01
CA VAL A 414 -12.37 -17.58 -24.76
C VAL A 414 -12.56 -16.51 -25.84
N LYS A 415 -12.70 -16.90 -27.12
CA LYS A 415 -13.03 -15.94 -28.21
C LYS A 415 -14.42 -15.33 -28.04
N ALA A 416 -15.42 -16.11 -27.64
CA ALA A 416 -16.76 -15.59 -27.37
C ALA A 416 -16.74 -14.59 -26.19
N GLN A 417 -16.05 -14.93 -25.09
CA GLN A 417 -15.85 -14.04 -23.95
C GLN A 417 -15.09 -12.76 -24.35
N GLN A 418 -14.04 -12.85 -25.17
CA GLN A 418 -13.30 -11.69 -25.66
C GLN A 418 -14.19 -10.74 -26.46
N VAL A 419 -15.08 -11.24 -27.32
CA VAL A 419 -16.03 -10.41 -28.09
C VAL A 419 -17.03 -9.70 -27.16
N VAL A 420 -17.53 -10.37 -26.12
CA VAL A 420 -18.42 -9.75 -25.11
C VAL A 420 -17.69 -8.66 -24.34
N ILE A 421 -16.47 -8.94 -23.84
CA ILE A 421 -15.64 -7.99 -23.11
C ILE A 421 -15.30 -6.76 -23.98
N GLU A 422 -14.98 -6.96 -25.26
CA GLU A 422 -14.70 -5.85 -26.18
C GLU A 422 -15.96 -5.02 -26.49
N ALA A 423 -17.14 -5.65 -26.59
CA ALA A 423 -18.41 -4.96 -26.77
C ALA A 423 -18.80 -4.13 -25.53
N ASP A 424 -18.66 -4.70 -24.33
CA ASP A 424 -18.94 -4.01 -23.07
C ASP A 424 -17.92 -2.88 -22.81
N ALA A 425 -16.64 -3.08 -23.15
CA ALA A 425 -15.63 -2.02 -23.07
C ALA A 425 -15.96 -0.85 -24.02
N LYS A 426 -16.39 -1.12 -25.26
CA LYS A 426 -16.84 -0.08 -26.22
C LYS A 426 -18.11 0.63 -25.76
N LYS A 427 -19.05 -0.10 -25.17
CA LYS A 427 -20.28 0.47 -24.57
C LYS A 427 -19.94 1.40 -23.40
N ALA A 428 -19.10 0.94 -22.47
CA ALA A 428 -18.67 1.73 -21.31
C ALA A 428 -17.85 2.97 -21.71
N ALA A 429 -16.99 2.86 -22.72
CA ALA A 429 -16.27 4.01 -23.29
C ALA A 429 -17.23 5.03 -23.90
N SER A 430 -18.19 4.57 -24.72
CA SER A 430 -19.22 5.43 -25.32
C SER A 430 -20.11 6.12 -24.29
N GLN A 431 -20.46 5.43 -23.20
CA GLN A 431 -21.22 6.02 -22.08
C GLN A 431 -20.40 7.09 -21.37
N LYS A 432 -19.12 6.83 -21.05
CA LYS A 432 -18.25 7.83 -20.41
C LYS A 432 -17.99 9.04 -21.30
N GLU A 433 -17.86 8.86 -22.62
CA GLU A 433 -17.79 9.99 -23.56
C GLU A 433 -19.09 10.81 -23.58
N ALA A 434 -20.26 10.15 -23.56
CA ALA A 434 -21.55 10.83 -23.51
C ALA A 434 -21.74 11.60 -22.19
N GLU A 435 -21.34 11.03 -21.06
CA GLU A 435 -21.34 11.70 -19.75
C GLU A 435 -20.37 12.88 -19.72
N ALA A 436 -19.16 12.74 -20.24
CA ALA A 436 -18.20 13.85 -20.34
C ALA A 436 -18.72 14.99 -21.25
N ARG A 437 -19.40 14.68 -22.35
CA ARG A 437 -20.08 15.68 -23.21
C ARG A 437 -21.26 16.34 -22.50
N LYS A 438 -22.02 15.60 -21.70
CA LYS A 438 -23.12 16.16 -20.90
C LYS A 438 -22.58 17.12 -19.82
N ILE A 439 -21.57 16.70 -19.06
CA ILE A 439 -20.95 17.52 -17.99
C ILE A 439 -20.31 18.78 -18.58
N SER A 440 -19.62 18.70 -19.72
CA SER A 440 -19.05 19.89 -20.38
C SER A 440 -20.12 20.83 -20.94
N ALA A 441 -21.25 20.31 -21.45
CA ALA A 441 -22.39 21.14 -21.84
C ALA A 441 -23.08 21.81 -20.64
N GLU A 442 -23.22 21.11 -19.52
CA GLU A 442 -23.76 21.67 -18.26
C GLU A 442 -22.81 22.72 -17.65
N ALA A 443 -21.49 22.52 -17.74
CA ALA A 443 -20.49 23.51 -17.33
C ALA A 443 -20.54 24.77 -18.21
N LEU A 444 -20.58 24.64 -19.54
CA LEU A 444 -20.76 25.76 -20.46
C LEU A 444 -22.05 26.54 -20.19
N ALA A 445 -23.16 25.84 -19.94
CA ALA A 445 -24.43 26.49 -19.60
C ALA A 445 -24.38 27.25 -18.26
N ALA A 446 -23.60 26.77 -17.28
CA ALA A 446 -23.38 27.46 -16.00
C ALA A 446 -22.44 28.68 -16.15
N GLU A 447 -21.44 28.60 -17.01
CA GLU A 447 -20.57 29.74 -17.37
C GLU A 447 -21.37 30.82 -18.11
N GLU A 448 -22.17 30.47 -19.13
CA GLU A 448 -23.05 31.43 -19.81
C GLU A 448 -24.09 32.05 -18.86
N ALA A 449 -24.66 31.27 -17.93
CA ALA A 449 -25.61 31.79 -16.94
C ALA A 449 -24.96 32.77 -15.95
N THR A 450 -23.70 32.56 -15.55
CA THR A 450 -22.98 33.47 -14.65
C THR A 450 -22.52 34.74 -15.38
N VAL A 451 -22.13 34.65 -16.66
CA VAL A 451 -21.90 35.83 -17.51
C VAL A 451 -23.20 36.61 -17.71
N GLY A 452 -24.32 35.95 -18.00
CA GLY A 452 -25.62 36.60 -18.17
C GLY A 452 -26.14 37.30 -16.90
N LEU A 453 -25.87 36.73 -15.72
CA LEU A 453 -26.13 37.40 -14.44
C LEU A 453 -25.26 38.65 -14.26
N ALA A 454 -23.96 38.56 -14.54
CA ALA A 454 -23.05 39.69 -14.47
C ALA A 454 -23.42 40.81 -15.47
N GLU A 455 -23.84 40.46 -16.69
CA GLU A 455 -24.35 41.42 -17.67
C GLU A 455 -25.67 42.08 -17.20
N ALA A 456 -26.57 41.33 -16.58
CA ALA A 456 -27.82 41.86 -16.02
C ALA A 456 -27.56 42.85 -14.86
N ASP A 457 -26.60 42.55 -13.98
CA ASP A 457 -26.22 43.45 -12.88
C ASP A 457 -25.47 44.70 -13.39
N VAL A 458 -24.60 44.56 -14.40
CA VAL A 458 -24.00 45.71 -15.10
C VAL A 458 -25.06 46.55 -15.82
N MET A 459 -26.11 45.92 -16.37
CA MET A 459 -27.22 46.63 -17.00
C MET A 459 -28.09 47.38 -16.00
N LYS A 460 -28.36 46.80 -14.81
CA LYS A 460 -28.99 47.49 -13.67
C LYS A 460 -28.16 48.68 -13.20
N ALA A 461 -26.88 48.48 -12.91
CA ALA A 461 -25.99 49.54 -12.45
C ALA A 461 -25.89 50.69 -13.48
N LYS A 462 -25.88 50.37 -14.78
CA LYS A 462 -25.97 51.37 -15.86
C LYS A 462 -27.34 52.06 -15.93
N ALA A 463 -28.43 51.36 -15.66
CA ALA A 463 -29.76 51.97 -15.62
C ALA A 463 -29.92 52.93 -14.43
N GLU A 464 -29.49 52.52 -13.23
CA GLU A 464 -29.47 53.34 -12.02
C GLU A 464 -28.55 54.57 -12.18
N ALA A 465 -27.34 54.39 -12.73
CA ALA A 465 -26.45 55.50 -13.06
C ALA A 465 -27.10 56.48 -14.04
N LYS A 466 -27.83 55.99 -15.05
CA LYS A 466 -28.51 56.81 -16.05
C LYS A 466 -29.79 57.48 -15.53
N GLU A 467 -30.46 56.90 -14.54
CA GLU A 467 -31.55 57.54 -13.78
C GLU A 467 -31.00 58.66 -12.86
N MET A 468 -29.82 58.44 -12.29
CA MET A 468 -29.11 59.43 -11.47
C MET A 468 -28.54 60.58 -12.32
N GLU A 469 -28.01 60.30 -13.51
CA GLU A 469 -27.69 61.32 -14.53
C GLU A 469 -28.94 62.05 -14.99
N GLY A 470 -30.01 61.34 -15.36
CA GLY A 470 -31.26 61.94 -15.84
C GLY A 470 -31.95 62.84 -14.81
N THR A 471 -31.93 62.47 -13.52
CA THR A 471 -32.42 63.34 -12.43
C THR A 471 -31.50 64.53 -12.17
N THR A 472 -30.19 64.38 -12.37
CA THR A 472 -29.24 65.50 -12.28
C THR A 472 -29.40 66.48 -13.45
N GLU A 473 -29.54 65.97 -14.68
CA GLU A 473 -29.85 66.74 -15.88
C GLU A 473 -31.21 67.43 -15.78
N ALA A 474 -32.25 66.75 -15.27
CA ALA A 474 -33.56 67.37 -15.04
C ALA A 474 -33.47 68.52 -14.02
N ASN A 475 -32.71 68.37 -12.94
CA ASN A 475 -32.47 69.44 -11.96
C ASN A 475 -31.64 70.61 -12.54
N ILE A 476 -30.68 70.34 -13.42
CA ILE A 476 -29.91 71.37 -14.13
C ILE A 476 -30.79 72.07 -15.17
N LEU A 477 -31.64 71.34 -15.89
CA LEU A 477 -32.57 71.85 -16.89
C LEU A 477 -33.67 72.70 -16.23
N GLN A 478 -34.20 72.29 -15.08
CA GLN A 478 -35.15 73.10 -14.31
C GLN A 478 -34.53 74.42 -13.86
N LYS A 479 -33.29 74.40 -13.34
CA LYS A 479 -32.57 75.62 -12.95
C LYS A 479 -32.20 76.51 -14.14
N LYS A 480 -31.86 75.91 -15.30
CA LYS A 480 -31.69 76.67 -16.55
C LYS A 480 -33.00 77.26 -17.05
N ALA A 481 -34.10 76.51 -17.03
CA ALA A 481 -35.41 76.97 -17.48
C ALA A 481 -35.97 78.09 -16.56
N GLU A 482 -35.72 78.06 -15.26
CA GLU A 482 -36.07 79.16 -14.34
C GLU A 482 -35.22 80.42 -14.59
N ALA A 483 -33.96 80.27 -15.00
CA ALA A 483 -33.10 81.39 -15.39
C ALA A 483 -33.47 81.94 -16.79
N GLU A 484 -33.73 81.07 -17.76
CA GLU A 484 -34.13 81.43 -19.12
C GLU A 484 -35.54 82.00 -19.16
N SER A 485 -36.50 81.52 -18.36
CA SER A 485 -37.84 82.12 -18.25
C SER A 485 -37.77 83.58 -17.78
N LYS A 486 -36.91 83.89 -16.80
CA LYS A 486 -36.64 85.28 -16.37
C LYS A 486 -35.90 86.09 -17.45
N ALA A 487 -35.02 85.48 -18.24
CA ALA A 487 -34.33 86.17 -19.34
C ALA A 487 -35.23 86.38 -20.58
N ILE A 488 -36.15 85.47 -20.86
CA ILE A 488 -37.10 85.53 -21.98
C ILE A 488 -38.22 86.52 -21.69
N GLN A 489 -38.71 86.62 -20.44
CA GLN A 489 -39.62 87.70 -20.05
C GLN A 489 -39.00 89.10 -20.30
N LEU A 490 -37.69 89.26 -20.08
CA LEU A 490 -36.96 90.52 -20.36
C LEU A 490 -36.62 90.72 -21.85
N LYS A 491 -36.53 89.66 -22.67
CA LYS A 491 -36.25 89.76 -24.11
C LYS A 491 -37.50 89.87 -24.99
N ALA A 492 -38.60 89.22 -24.61
CA ALA A 492 -39.87 89.27 -25.35
C ALA A 492 -40.47 90.69 -25.41
N GLU A 493 -40.20 91.52 -24.39
CA GLU A 493 -40.59 92.93 -24.39
C GLU A 493 -39.74 93.80 -25.34
N ALA A 494 -38.51 93.37 -25.66
CA ALA A 494 -37.60 94.06 -26.57
C ALA A 494 -37.74 93.64 -28.05
N GLU A 495 -37.94 92.35 -28.34
CA GLU A 495 -38.04 91.85 -29.73
C GLU A 495 -39.36 92.23 -30.42
N ARG A 496 -40.42 92.52 -29.63
CA ARG A 496 -41.70 93.04 -30.14
C ARG A 496 -41.59 94.39 -30.86
N VAL A 497 -40.45 95.08 -30.75
CA VAL A 497 -40.19 96.40 -31.36
C VAL A 497 -39.31 96.31 -32.62
N LYS A 498 -38.57 95.21 -32.83
CA LYS A 498 -37.66 95.07 -34.01
C LYS A 498 -38.19 94.19 -35.13
N GLY A 499 -39.21 93.35 -34.90
CA GLY A 499 -39.82 92.50 -35.93
C GLY A 499 -40.69 93.22 -36.98
N LEU A 500 -40.48 94.53 -37.23
CA LEU A 500 -41.34 95.37 -38.07
C LEU A 500 -40.61 96.27 -39.09
N ALA A 501 -39.32 96.04 -39.34
CA ALA A 501 -38.59 96.69 -40.42
C ALA A 501 -37.63 95.71 -41.13
N GLU A 502 -37.61 95.77 -42.46
CA GLU A 502 -36.54 95.29 -43.35
C GLU A 502 -36.22 93.77 -43.24
N ALA A 503 -36.92 92.81 -43.86
CA ALA A 503 -37.85 92.84 -44.99
C ALA A 503 -37.42 93.63 -46.25
N GLU A 504 -36.11 93.78 -46.54
CA GLU A 504 -35.68 94.19 -47.88
C GLU A 504 -34.23 93.77 -48.23
N VAL A 505 -33.95 93.65 -49.54
CA VAL A 505 -32.59 93.51 -50.15
C VAL A 505 -31.82 92.24 -49.72
N VAL A 506 -31.94 91.06 -50.35
CA VAL A 506 -31.86 90.71 -51.79
C VAL A 506 -30.59 91.23 -52.48
N LYS A 507 -29.80 90.29 -53.04
CA LYS A 507 -28.51 90.44 -53.74
C LYS A 507 -27.30 90.56 -52.78
N GLU A 508 -26.14 89.98 -53.10
CA GLU A 508 -25.63 89.80 -54.47
C GLU A 508 -24.80 88.51 -54.68
N LYS A 509 -25.09 87.84 -55.82
CA LYS A 509 -24.24 87.05 -56.76
C LYS A 509 -22.89 86.49 -56.26
N GLY A 510 -22.46 85.30 -56.69
CA GLY A 510 -22.97 84.43 -57.77
C GLY A 510 -22.40 83.01 -57.63
N ASN A 511 -23.16 82.02 -58.07
CA ASN A 511 -23.02 81.35 -59.38
C ASN A 511 -21.78 80.43 -59.45
N ILE A 512 -22.01 79.12 -59.33
CA ILE A 512 -22.02 78.13 -60.43
C ILE A 512 -20.59 77.62 -60.69
N ASP A 513 -20.33 76.36 -60.28
CA ASP A 513 -19.52 75.37 -61.04
C ASP A 513 -19.32 73.98 -60.37
N ALA A 514 -19.90 73.67 -59.20
CA ALA A 514 -19.66 72.39 -58.51
C ALA A 514 -20.90 71.57 -58.05
N THR A 515 -22.13 72.03 -58.32
CA THR A 515 -23.37 71.43 -57.79
C THR A 515 -23.79 70.07 -58.39
N VAL A 516 -22.94 69.43 -59.22
CA VAL A 516 -23.20 68.10 -59.81
C VAL A 516 -22.20 67.03 -59.33
N THR A 517 -21.06 67.42 -58.76
CA THR A 517 -19.98 66.49 -58.33
C THR A 517 -19.98 66.19 -56.83
N GLU A 518 -20.42 67.12 -55.98
CA GLU A 518 -20.30 66.97 -54.52
C GLU A 518 -21.31 65.96 -53.93
N GLN A 519 -22.57 65.99 -54.39
CA GLN A 519 -23.64 65.18 -53.80
C GLN A 519 -23.56 63.67 -54.08
N LYS A 520 -22.87 63.25 -55.15
CA LYS A 520 -22.60 61.82 -55.40
C LYS A 520 -21.41 61.32 -54.58
N GLY A 521 -20.32 62.08 -54.52
CA GLY A 521 -19.13 61.72 -53.75
C GLY A 521 -19.38 61.58 -52.25
N LEU A 522 -20.16 62.50 -51.65
CA LEU A 522 -20.47 62.47 -50.22
C LEU A 522 -21.34 61.28 -49.80
N ALA A 523 -22.20 60.76 -50.68
CA ALA A 523 -23.04 59.60 -50.38
C ALA A 523 -22.23 58.30 -50.40
N GLU A 524 -21.39 58.11 -51.42
CA GLU A 524 -20.58 56.90 -51.58
C GLU A 524 -19.44 56.83 -50.54
N ALA A 525 -18.75 57.95 -50.29
CA ALA A 525 -17.69 58.01 -49.28
C ALA A 525 -18.18 57.65 -47.88
N LYS A 526 -19.36 58.15 -47.47
CA LYS A 526 -19.92 57.93 -46.13
C LYS A 526 -20.38 56.48 -45.90
N VAL A 527 -20.83 55.79 -46.96
CA VAL A 527 -21.17 54.36 -46.91
C VAL A 527 -19.90 53.49 -46.82
N ILE A 528 -18.83 53.86 -47.55
CA ILE A 528 -17.54 53.16 -47.49
C ILE A 528 -16.89 53.36 -46.11
N GLU A 529 -16.88 54.59 -45.59
CA GLU A 529 -16.38 54.93 -44.25
C GLU A 529 -17.09 54.12 -43.16
N GLN A 530 -18.43 54.04 -43.17
CA GLN A 530 -19.18 53.26 -42.19
C GLN A 530 -18.96 51.75 -42.31
N LYS A 531 -18.78 51.22 -43.52
CA LYS A 531 -18.41 49.81 -43.73
C LYS A 531 -17.02 49.52 -43.16
N LEU A 532 -16.01 50.31 -43.53
CA LEU A 532 -14.64 50.13 -43.06
C LEU A 532 -14.51 50.32 -41.54
N SER A 533 -15.23 51.28 -40.96
CA SER A 533 -15.35 51.44 -39.49
C SER A 533 -15.93 50.20 -38.83
N SER A 534 -16.97 49.60 -39.41
CA SER A 534 -17.62 48.40 -38.83
C SER A 534 -16.77 47.14 -39.00
N GLU A 535 -16.08 46.98 -40.14
CA GLU A 535 -15.10 45.90 -40.33
C GLU A 535 -13.90 46.07 -39.41
N ALA A 536 -13.35 47.28 -39.25
CA ALA A 536 -12.25 47.55 -38.33
C ALA A 536 -12.63 47.20 -36.88
N LYS A 537 -13.79 47.65 -36.41
CA LYS A 537 -14.31 47.29 -35.07
C LYS A 537 -14.59 45.79 -34.93
N GLY A 538 -15.07 45.13 -35.98
CA GLY A 538 -15.28 43.68 -36.00
C GLY A 538 -13.97 42.87 -35.94
N ILE A 539 -12.92 43.35 -36.62
CA ILE A 539 -11.57 42.77 -36.60
C ILE A 539 -10.91 43.02 -35.24
N GLU A 540 -11.03 44.23 -34.69
CA GLU A 540 -10.53 44.58 -33.35
C GLU A 540 -11.22 43.75 -32.26
N ALA A 541 -12.55 43.60 -32.31
CA ALA A 541 -13.29 42.74 -31.40
C ALA A 541 -12.88 41.26 -31.51
N LYS A 542 -12.69 40.74 -32.74
CA LYS A 542 -12.16 39.38 -32.95
C LYS A 542 -10.73 39.23 -32.42
N ALA A 543 -9.86 40.21 -32.64
CA ALA A 543 -8.49 40.19 -32.17
C ALA A 543 -8.42 40.20 -30.63
N ASN A 544 -9.24 41.04 -29.97
CA ASN A 544 -9.34 41.08 -28.51
C ASN A 544 -9.95 39.79 -27.93
N ALA A 545 -10.97 39.22 -28.58
CA ALA A 545 -11.53 37.92 -28.18
C ALA A 545 -10.51 36.78 -28.32
N MET A 546 -9.74 36.73 -29.41
CA MET A 546 -8.63 35.79 -29.57
C MET A 546 -7.54 35.99 -28.50
N LYS A 547 -7.26 37.24 -28.12
CA LYS A 547 -6.28 37.57 -27.07
C LYS A 547 -6.73 37.11 -25.67
N LEU A 548 -8.02 37.19 -25.36
CA LEU A 548 -8.57 36.64 -24.11
C LEU A 548 -8.48 35.10 -24.07
N LEU A 549 -8.81 34.44 -25.18
CA LEU A 549 -8.79 32.96 -25.26
C LEU A 549 -7.37 32.37 -25.17
N ASP A 550 -6.37 33.05 -25.74
CA ASP A 550 -4.96 32.63 -25.69
C ASP A 550 -4.34 32.73 -24.27
N GLY A 551 -4.84 33.65 -23.44
CA GLY A 551 -4.41 33.77 -22.04
C GLY A 551 -4.85 32.59 -21.17
N VAL A 552 -6.15 32.28 -21.15
CA VAL A 552 -6.73 31.21 -20.31
C VAL A 552 -6.14 29.84 -20.68
N GLY A 553 -5.86 29.59 -21.97
CA GLY A 553 -5.20 28.37 -22.42
C GLY A 553 -3.77 28.24 -21.87
N LYS A 554 -2.97 29.30 -21.95
CA LYS A 554 -1.58 29.32 -21.44
C LYS A 554 -1.51 29.21 -19.92
N ASP A 555 -2.37 29.91 -19.21
CA ASP A 555 -2.41 29.84 -17.74
C ASP A 555 -2.78 28.42 -17.27
N HIS A 556 -3.67 27.72 -17.98
CA HIS A 556 -4.00 26.33 -17.68
C HIS A 556 -2.85 25.36 -18.03
N GLU A 557 -2.14 25.55 -19.15
CA GLU A 557 -0.95 24.75 -19.47
C GLU A 557 0.19 25.00 -18.47
N GLU A 558 0.47 26.26 -18.11
CA GLU A 558 1.45 26.59 -17.08
C GLU A 558 1.07 26.00 -15.72
N PHE A 559 -0.20 26.08 -15.31
CA PHE A 559 -0.67 25.49 -14.07
C PHE A 559 -0.50 23.95 -14.08
N LYS A 560 -0.85 23.30 -15.18
CA LYS A 560 -0.66 21.85 -15.37
C LYS A 560 0.81 21.44 -15.34
N LEU A 561 1.70 22.23 -15.95
CA LEU A 561 3.15 22.02 -15.92
C LEU A 561 3.72 22.23 -14.51
N LYS A 562 3.30 23.28 -13.80
CA LYS A 562 3.66 23.53 -12.39
C LYS A 562 3.18 22.40 -11.47
N LEU A 563 1.97 21.89 -11.66
CA LEU A 563 1.42 20.78 -10.88
C LEU A 563 2.15 19.46 -11.17
N ALA A 564 2.50 19.18 -12.42
CA ALA A 564 3.34 18.03 -12.80
C ALA A 564 4.74 18.14 -12.16
N GLN A 565 5.38 19.30 -12.26
CA GLN A 565 6.69 19.56 -11.65
C GLN A 565 6.65 19.39 -10.12
N GLN A 566 5.62 19.92 -9.45
CA GLN A 566 5.43 19.74 -7.99
C GLN A 566 5.24 18.28 -7.61
N LYS A 567 4.46 17.52 -8.39
CA LYS A 567 4.27 16.07 -8.19
C LYS A 567 5.60 15.33 -8.31
N ASP A 568 6.38 15.62 -9.34
CA ASP A 568 7.66 14.94 -9.59
C ASP A 568 8.71 15.29 -8.51
N ILE A 569 8.75 16.56 -8.06
CA ILE A 569 9.55 16.98 -6.90
C ILE A 569 9.12 16.22 -5.64
N LYS A 570 7.82 16.11 -5.36
CA LYS A 570 7.30 15.37 -4.19
C LYS A 570 7.60 13.87 -4.26
N LEU A 571 7.54 13.26 -5.44
CA LEU A 571 7.93 11.86 -5.64
C LEU A 571 9.43 11.65 -5.40
N ALA A 572 10.28 12.55 -5.91
CA ALA A 572 11.73 12.52 -5.66
C ALA A 572 12.07 12.74 -4.17
N GLU A 573 11.37 13.65 -3.50
CA GLU A 573 11.50 13.89 -2.05
C GLU A 573 11.15 12.64 -1.24
N ILE A 574 10.04 11.98 -1.57
CA ILE A 574 9.62 10.72 -0.90
C ILE A 574 10.63 9.60 -1.16
N GLN A 575 11.16 9.47 -2.38
CA GLN A 575 12.21 8.49 -2.68
C GLN A 575 13.51 8.77 -1.92
N ALA A 576 13.92 10.03 -1.80
CA ALA A 576 15.07 10.43 -0.99
C ALA A 576 14.85 10.11 0.50
N GLN A 577 13.66 10.42 1.04
CA GLN A 577 13.29 10.05 2.41
C GLN A 577 13.31 8.54 2.64
N LEU A 578 12.84 7.74 1.67
CA LEU A 578 12.88 6.27 1.72
C LEU A 578 14.33 5.76 1.79
N GLY A 579 15.21 6.25 0.91
CA GLY A 579 16.63 5.86 0.88
C GLY A 579 17.39 6.29 2.14
N ILE A 580 17.06 7.47 2.69
CA ILE A 580 17.59 7.92 3.99
C ILE A 580 17.09 7.02 5.12
N ALA A 581 15.80 6.70 5.16
CA ALA A 581 15.21 5.85 6.18
C ALA A 581 15.79 4.42 6.14
N GLU A 582 15.98 3.85 4.96
CA GLU A 582 16.63 2.55 4.79
C GLU A 582 18.10 2.59 5.25
N SER A 583 18.83 3.64 4.89
CA SER A 583 20.23 3.83 5.31
C SER A 583 20.34 4.01 6.83
N GLN A 584 19.46 4.81 7.44
CA GLN A 584 19.38 4.99 8.89
C GLN A 584 19.01 3.68 9.60
N ALA A 585 18.03 2.93 9.09
CA ALA A 585 17.66 1.62 9.63
C ALA A 585 18.81 0.62 9.55
N ARG A 586 19.58 0.62 8.44
CA ARG A 586 20.75 -0.24 8.25
C ARG A 586 21.90 0.13 9.20
N VAL A 587 22.14 1.42 9.44
CA VAL A 587 23.12 1.90 10.44
C VAL A 587 22.67 1.55 11.86
N LEU A 588 21.40 1.76 12.20
CA LEU A 588 20.83 1.36 13.50
C LEU A 588 20.91 -0.15 13.73
N ALA A 589 20.59 -0.96 12.73
CA ALA A 589 20.70 -2.42 12.81
C ALA A 589 22.14 -2.87 13.05
N ALA A 590 23.12 -2.32 12.30
CA ALA A 590 24.53 -2.62 12.50
C ALA A 590 25.03 -2.16 13.89
N ALA A 591 24.61 -0.98 14.35
CA ALA A 591 24.96 -0.46 15.67
C ALA A 591 24.39 -1.33 16.80
N LEU A 592 23.13 -1.76 16.70
CA LEU A 592 22.49 -2.66 17.67
C LEU A 592 23.09 -4.07 17.64
N GLN A 593 23.47 -4.58 16.46
CA GLN A 593 24.11 -5.88 16.30
C GLN A 593 25.52 -5.91 16.93
N GLN A 594 26.23 -4.77 16.94
CA GLN A 594 27.58 -4.66 17.50
C GLN A 594 27.62 -4.19 18.96
N ALA A 595 26.53 -3.58 19.45
CA ALA A 595 26.40 -3.16 20.84
C ALA A 595 26.20 -4.36 21.78
N LYS A 596 27.15 -4.58 22.70
CA LYS A 596 26.93 -5.45 23.87
C LYS A 596 26.05 -4.71 24.88
N ILE A 597 24.74 -4.88 24.74
CA ILE A 597 23.75 -4.33 25.68
C ILE A 597 23.56 -5.32 26.82
N ASP A 598 24.02 -4.95 28.02
CA ASP A 598 23.83 -5.74 29.25
C ASP A 598 22.55 -5.27 29.96
N ILE A 599 21.47 -6.04 29.83
CA ILE A 599 20.12 -5.61 30.21
C ILE A 599 19.86 -5.89 31.70
N VAL A 600 20.22 -4.94 32.55
CA VAL A 600 19.96 -4.99 34.00
C VAL A 600 18.58 -4.40 34.33
N GLY A 601 17.51 -5.10 33.91
CA GLY A 601 16.12 -4.73 34.20
C GLY A 601 15.17 -5.03 33.03
N GLY A 602 13.94 -5.47 33.33
CA GLY A 602 13.01 -6.07 32.35
C GLY A 602 12.83 -5.31 31.03
N GLU A 603 12.89 -6.05 29.92
CA GLU A 603 13.01 -5.58 28.53
C GLU A 603 12.03 -4.46 28.14
N THR A 604 10.79 -4.52 28.63
CA THR A 604 9.75 -3.52 28.36
C THR A 604 10.18 -2.10 28.73
N LYS A 605 10.80 -1.90 29.90
CA LYS A 605 11.20 -0.55 30.34
C LYS A 605 12.33 0.05 29.51
N PHE A 606 13.22 -0.79 28.97
CA PHE A 606 14.31 -0.35 28.10
C PHE A 606 13.77 0.07 26.72
N PHE A 607 12.91 -0.76 26.13
CA PHE A 607 12.24 -0.47 24.86
C PHE A 607 11.41 0.82 24.95
N ASP A 608 10.55 0.95 25.98
CA ASP A 608 9.71 2.13 26.19
C ASP A 608 10.55 3.40 26.35
N SER A 609 11.68 3.34 27.05
CA SER A 609 12.56 4.50 27.25
C SER A 609 13.18 4.98 25.93
N ILE A 610 13.69 4.07 25.11
CA ILE A 610 14.27 4.38 23.79
C ILE A 610 13.21 4.92 22.82
N ILE A 611 12.06 4.24 22.73
CA ILE A 611 10.97 4.65 21.83
C ILE A 611 10.41 6.01 22.25
N ASN A 612 10.23 6.28 23.54
CA ASN A 612 9.78 7.59 24.01
C ASN A 612 10.82 8.69 23.76
N ALA A 613 12.12 8.42 23.90
CA ALA A 613 13.16 9.39 23.55
C ALA A 613 13.16 9.73 22.05
N ILE A 614 13.06 8.73 21.17
CA ILE A 614 13.00 8.90 19.71
C ILE A 614 11.71 9.64 19.30
N ASN A 615 10.57 9.27 19.88
CA ASN A 615 9.29 9.92 19.59
C ASN A 615 9.28 11.38 20.04
N LYS A 616 9.87 11.69 21.20
CA LYS A 616 9.99 13.06 21.70
C LYS A 616 10.95 13.91 20.87
N GLY A 617 12.03 13.32 20.35
CA GLY A 617 12.90 13.96 19.36
C GLY A 617 12.15 14.29 18.07
N LYS A 618 11.51 13.28 17.46
CA LYS A 618 10.76 13.45 16.19
C LYS A 618 9.52 14.35 16.32
N SER A 619 8.87 14.43 17.47
CA SER A 619 7.74 15.35 17.67
C SER A 619 8.18 16.80 17.75
N ILE A 620 9.30 17.09 18.43
CA ILE A 620 9.92 18.42 18.45
C ILE A 620 10.38 18.82 17.04
N ASP A 621 11.05 17.91 16.33
CA ASP A 621 11.55 18.16 14.97
C ASP A 621 10.40 18.42 13.98
N ARG A 622 9.27 17.70 14.10
CA ARG A 622 8.03 18.00 13.35
C ARG A 622 7.37 19.31 13.78
N MET A 623 7.38 19.67 15.06
CA MET A 623 6.82 20.95 15.51
C MET A 623 7.61 22.13 14.91
N ILE A 624 8.94 22.03 14.90
CA ILE A 624 9.82 23.03 14.26
C ILE A 624 9.65 23.00 12.73
N GLY A 625 9.51 21.82 12.13
CA GLY A 625 9.35 21.65 10.68
C GLY A 625 7.99 22.08 10.12
N ASN A 626 6.89 21.92 10.88
CA ASN A 626 5.53 22.18 10.40
C ASN A 626 4.93 23.51 10.89
N SER A 627 5.63 24.26 11.75
CA SER A 627 5.16 25.55 12.23
C SER A 627 5.91 26.68 11.56
N ASP A 628 5.24 27.41 10.67
CA ASP A 628 5.79 28.59 9.99
C ASP A 628 6.30 29.64 11.01
N ASN A 629 5.64 29.75 12.16
CA ASN A 629 6.07 30.63 13.25
C ASN A 629 7.39 30.16 13.89
N LEU A 630 7.57 28.86 14.16
CA LEU A 630 8.83 28.33 14.70
C LEU A 630 9.95 28.33 13.65
N GLN A 631 9.64 28.13 12.37
CA GLN A 631 10.57 28.34 11.28
C GLN A 631 11.00 29.81 11.15
N ALA A 632 10.06 30.76 11.27
CA ALA A 632 10.35 32.18 11.26
C ALA A 632 11.19 32.63 12.47
N ILE A 633 10.91 32.08 13.67
CA ILE A 633 11.76 32.26 14.85
C ILE A 633 13.17 31.72 14.59
N LYS A 634 13.30 30.49 14.09
CA LYS A 634 14.58 29.87 13.73
C LYS A 634 15.34 30.70 12.69
N GLY A 635 14.66 31.19 11.65
CA GLY A 635 15.26 32.00 10.59
C GLY A 635 15.70 33.39 11.05
N ALA A 636 14.93 34.03 11.94
CA ALA A 636 15.27 35.35 12.51
C ALA A 636 16.41 35.28 13.55
N LEU A 637 16.53 34.15 14.26
CA LEU A 637 17.48 33.98 15.37
C LEU A 637 18.79 33.27 14.97
N LEU A 638 18.73 32.32 14.03
CA LEU A 638 19.81 31.39 13.67
C LEU A 638 20.13 31.37 12.16
N GLY A 639 19.94 32.50 11.48
CA GLY A 639 20.31 32.66 10.07
C GLY A 639 21.80 32.42 9.80
N ASN A 640 22.11 31.95 8.60
CA ASN A 640 23.49 31.69 8.17
C ASN A 640 24.16 33.00 7.69
N GLY A 641 24.78 33.76 8.60
CA GLY A 641 25.62 34.92 8.28
C GLY A 641 25.55 36.05 9.31
N ASP A 642 26.29 37.13 9.06
CA ASP A 642 26.38 38.35 9.91
C ASP A 642 25.04 39.10 10.09
N ASP A 643 23.95 38.62 9.49
CA ASP A 643 22.67 39.31 9.39
C ASP A 643 21.64 38.90 10.47
N ASN A 644 22.09 38.19 11.50
CA ASN A 644 21.26 37.70 12.60
C ASN A 644 20.74 38.81 13.50
N LEU A 645 19.53 38.63 14.06
CA LEU A 645 18.89 39.59 14.96
C LEU A 645 19.81 40.04 16.11
N ILE A 646 20.50 39.09 16.73
CA ILE A 646 21.43 39.33 17.84
C ILE A 646 22.64 40.17 17.37
N ALA A 647 23.22 39.85 16.21
CA ALA A 647 24.36 40.58 15.64
C ALA A 647 23.99 42.03 15.28
N ARG A 648 22.79 42.25 14.71
CA ARG A 648 22.26 43.59 14.42
C ARG A 648 22.00 44.41 15.69
N ILE A 649 21.52 43.80 16.78
CA ILE A 649 21.36 44.50 18.05
C ILE A 649 22.73 44.82 18.68
N GLY A 650 23.71 43.91 18.58
CA GLY A 650 25.08 44.12 19.01
C GLY A 650 25.77 45.29 18.30
N SER A 651 25.67 45.37 16.97
CA SER A 651 26.28 46.47 16.22
C SER A 651 25.70 47.84 16.58
N PHE A 652 24.41 47.93 16.92
CA PHE A 652 23.81 49.17 17.44
C PHE A 652 24.22 49.49 18.88
N VAL A 653 24.47 48.49 19.74
CA VAL A 653 25.05 48.70 21.08
C VAL A 653 26.43 49.34 20.99
N ASP A 654 27.26 48.84 20.08
CA ASP A 654 28.61 49.37 19.81
C ASP A 654 28.54 50.76 19.17
N HIS A 655 27.74 50.93 18.11
CA HIS A 655 27.61 52.20 17.39
C HIS A 655 27.14 53.36 18.28
N TYR A 656 26.16 53.10 19.16
CA TYR A 656 25.62 54.11 20.08
C TYR A 656 26.34 54.15 21.44
N GLY A 657 27.45 53.44 21.61
CA GLY A 657 28.31 53.48 22.79
C GLY A 657 27.55 53.20 24.08
N ILE A 658 26.79 52.10 24.13
CA ILE A 658 26.07 51.68 25.33
C ILE A 658 27.02 50.85 26.21
N SER A 659 27.16 51.26 27.47
CA SER A 659 28.07 50.57 28.40
C SER A 659 27.68 49.09 28.58
N SER A 660 28.66 48.20 28.67
CA SER A 660 28.42 46.76 28.89
C SER A 660 27.62 46.48 30.18
N GLU A 661 27.74 47.36 31.18
CA GLU A 661 26.90 47.34 32.39
C GLU A 661 25.43 47.66 32.09
N SER A 662 25.14 48.58 31.16
CA SER A 662 23.77 48.80 30.68
C SER A 662 23.21 47.58 29.95
N VAL A 663 24.02 46.91 29.12
CA VAL A 663 23.59 45.70 28.39
C VAL A 663 23.26 44.57 29.37
N LYS A 664 24.08 44.39 30.41
CA LYS A 664 23.89 43.37 31.43
C LYS A 664 22.65 43.57 32.32
N ASN A 665 22.25 44.83 32.54
CA ASN A 665 21.21 45.19 33.52
C ASN A 665 19.88 45.63 32.88
N LEU A 666 19.69 45.46 31.56
CA LEU A 666 18.47 45.83 30.84
C LEU A 666 17.89 44.63 30.10
N THR A 667 16.57 44.58 29.98
CA THR A 667 15.91 43.64 29.05
C THR A 667 16.10 44.09 27.60
N LEU A 668 15.91 43.18 26.63
CA LEU A 668 16.00 43.52 25.20
C LEU A 668 15.12 44.71 24.80
N SER A 669 13.86 44.78 25.25
CA SER A 669 12.98 45.93 24.95
C SER A 669 13.48 47.22 25.59
N ALA A 670 14.03 47.18 26.81
CA ALA A 670 14.57 48.36 27.48
C ALA A 670 15.89 48.84 26.84
N LEU A 671 16.75 47.91 26.39
CA LEU A 671 17.97 48.20 25.65
C LEU A 671 17.64 48.83 24.29
N LEU A 672 16.74 48.22 23.51
CA LEU A 672 16.29 48.77 22.22
C LEU A 672 15.61 50.14 22.37
N SER A 673 14.81 50.35 23.42
CA SER A 673 14.25 51.67 23.72
C SER A 673 15.33 52.72 24.04
N LYS A 674 16.43 52.31 24.70
CA LYS A 674 17.59 53.16 24.99
C LYS A 674 18.44 53.45 23.75
N ILE A 675 18.53 52.51 22.81
CA ILE A 675 19.12 52.71 21.47
C ILE A 675 18.24 53.68 20.68
N TYR A 676 16.92 53.47 20.61
CA TYR A 676 15.96 54.32 19.89
C TYR A 676 15.98 55.77 20.37
N ALA A 677 16.16 56.00 21.67
CA ALA A 677 16.31 57.32 22.26
C ALA A 677 17.61 58.05 21.84
N LYS A 678 18.66 57.30 21.43
CA LYS A 678 19.92 57.83 20.91
C LYS A 678 19.98 57.88 19.37
N ALA A 679 19.19 57.06 18.68
CA ALA A 679 19.24 56.89 17.24
C ALA A 679 18.81 58.15 16.46
N THR A 680 19.39 58.35 15.27
CA THR A 680 19.12 59.53 14.42
C THR A 680 18.98 59.14 12.95
N GLY A 681 17.98 59.71 12.26
CA GLY A 681 17.70 59.36 10.86
C GLY A 681 17.17 57.94 10.70
N ASP A 682 17.53 57.30 9.58
CA ASP A 682 17.08 55.97 9.15
C ASP A 682 17.29 54.87 10.22
N ASP A 683 18.30 55.02 11.08
CA ASP A 683 18.54 54.12 12.22
C ASP A 683 17.33 54.01 13.16
N LYS A 684 16.50 55.05 13.29
CA LYS A 684 15.27 54.97 14.09
C LYS A 684 14.28 53.99 13.52
N ASP A 685 14.12 53.94 12.20
CA ASP A 685 13.18 53.05 11.54
C ASP A 685 13.69 51.60 11.61
N VAL A 686 15.01 51.40 11.49
CA VAL A 686 15.64 50.09 11.71
C VAL A 686 15.44 49.64 13.17
N VAL A 687 15.68 50.49 14.16
CA VAL A 687 15.50 50.14 15.58
C VAL A 687 14.03 49.91 15.93
N MET A 688 13.09 50.63 15.33
CA MET A 688 11.65 50.32 15.45
C MET A 688 11.31 48.95 14.87
N SER A 689 11.86 48.59 13.70
CA SER A 689 11.66 47.26 13.12
C SER A 689 12.25 46.14 14.01
N LEU A 690 13.34 46.41 14.73
CA LEU A 690 13.92 45.51 15.73
C LEU A 690 13.04 45.40 16.98
N ILE A 691 12.45 46.50 17.47
CA ILE A 691 11.50 46.49 18.60
C ILE A 691 10.25 45.66 18.24
N GLU A 692 9.67 45.88 17.06
CA GLU A 692 8.54 45.09 16.56
C GLU A 692 8.89 43.61 16.41
N THR A 693 10.08 43.30 15.88
CA THR A 693 10.55 41.93 15.72
C THR A 693 10.75 41.24 17.07
N VAL A 694 11.42 41.88 18.03
CA VAL A 694 11.62 41.36 19.39
C VAL A 694 10.29 41.20 20.13
N SER A 695 9.33 42.12 19.94
CA SER A 695 7.99 42.01 20.50
C SER A 695 7.20 40.85 19.88
N ARG A 696 7.28 40.65 18.56
CA ARG A 696 6.63 39.55 17.84
C ARG A 696 7.22 38.19 18.20
N LEU A 697 8.51 38.12 18.50
CA LEU A 697 9.21 36.93 18.97
C LEU A 697 9.00 36.66 20.47
N GLY A 698 8.36 37.57 21.22
CA GLY A 698 8.16 37.44 22.67
C GLY A 698 9.41 37.64 23.53
N MET A 699 10.54 38.02 22.93
CA MET A 699 11.85 38.10 23.58
C MET A 699 12.08 39.40 24.39
N GLY A 700 11.15 40.35 24.34
CA GLY A 700 11.33 41.69 24.94
C GLY A 700 11.60 41.71 26.45
N GLY A 701 11.22 40.65 27.17
CA GLY A 701 11.46 40.47 28.59
C GLY A 701 12.77 39.77 28.96
N GLU A 702 13.55 39.26 28.00
CA GLU A 702 14.81 38.56 28.29
C GLU A 702 15.96 39.54 28.57
N ASP A 703 16.86 39.17 29.48
CA ASP A 703 18.05 39.95 29.83
C ASP A 703 18.97 40.07 28.62
N ALA A 704 19.27 41.29 28.17
CA ALA A 704 20.01 41.49 26.92
C ALA A 704 21.43 40.91 27.00
N GLY A 705 22.12 41.04 28.14
CA GLY A 705 23.43 40.44 28.40
C GLY A 705 23.46 38.92 28.64
N LYS A 706 22.39 38.18 28.31
CA LYS A 706 22.43 36.71 28.12
C LYS A 706 22.47 36.30 26.65
N LEU A 707 22.16 37.23 25.75
CA LEU A 707 22.00 36.99 24.31
C LEU A 707 23.04 37.75 23.49
N LEU A 708 23.46 38.93 23.97
CA LEU A 708 24.58 39.76 23.51
C LEU A 708 25.81 39.51 24.39
#